data_AF-A0A9R0BBR1-F1
#
_entry.id   AF-A0A9R0BBR1-F1
#
_cell.length_a   1.000
_cell.length_b   1.000
_cell.length_c   1.000
_cell.angle_alpha   90.00
_cell.angle_beta   90.00
_cell.angle_gamma   90.00
#
_symmetry.space_group_name_H-M   'P 1'
#
loop_
_entity.id
_entity.type
_entity.pdbx_description
1 polymer ?
#
loop_
_entity_poly.entity_id
_entity_poly.type
_entity_poly.pdbx_seq_one_letter_code
_entity_poly.pdbx_strand_id
1 'polypeptide(L)'
;MAETGSDQAGDMKHDSVSSPGISDQEREMATSAFEAFKAGSYDVSLKHLDSLQELNKEDYKITMNKAITEFYKSGQTTTSTLKQTLMTLKNQMHTAVDDIDGLDDVENSILNYNQAVIYYHMRQYSEAISIGEKLYQFLEPFEKFAQAVCFLLVDLYLLTFQPEKALHLLAVLEKLTVKDGNSKNGKGESTNSANKESSSLKAEFTAMIEAAKSKMHQYKVRAYIQMKSLKACKREIKSVMNTSGNSAPSLFMKSNFEYLRGNYRKAVKLLNSSNIAEHPGPLKTGECMRCMFWNNLGCIHFAMGKHNLGLFYFKKALQENDHVCAQLGDGSNGQAKKFTGIPMCALLANKRYELLYNCGIQLLHIGRPLAAFECLMEAVQVYHSNPRLWLRLAECCITANKGSSEQETKGLPSKKGIVQAVVGQGYHRKIVLASQSTQNTIYSEGQSAAIPVASMEFAAICLRNALLLLPEHQQHDSKPDNGSKSCSQSGSTESGSETSDACSGKTQEGDKFIPAAPSSPLRKQEVENLRCSILACSAYVALALGDNLMALNHAEKLLHQTKLSGSLKFLGHLYAAEALISLDRISDAIAHLNPENVTDVSLGVSSSEQDQGSDKGDLEPVESSGKQTPLCYPSSVSSARSTMLFNLGSAYCLRSEYEKARKCLHQAASMVNTKEIPPEAILLGVYLELQNGNTQLALQIIKRNQLLPSVKPASSPDLRKKPLPFQSSQPVQPIQTPSSFTQVQRK
;
A
#
# COMPACT_ATOMS: atom_id res chain seq x y z
N MET A 1 -22.25 -9.60 -74.14
CA MET A 1 -22.88 -10.82 -73.61
C MET A 1 -23.17 -10.51 -72.14
N ALA A 2 -24.40 -10.18 -71.72
CA ALA A 2 -25.72 -10.62 -72.20
C ALA A 2 -25.84 -12.16 -72.11
N GLU A 3 -26.87 -12.76 -71.51
CA GLU A 3 -28.30 -12.36 -71.38
C GLU A 3 -28.83 -12.60 -69.93
N THR A 4 -29.71 -11.74 -69.36
CA THR A 4 -31.20 -11.80 -69.23
C THR A 4 -31.78 -13.11 -68.62
N GLY A 5 -32.89 -13.11 -67.87
CA GLY A 5 -33.84 -12.05 -67.46
C GLY A 5 -34.41 -12.28 -66.03
N SER A 6 -35.03 -11.27 -65.41
CA SER A 6 -36.51 -11.14 -65.22
C SER A 6 -37.14 -12.21 -64.30
N ASP A 7 -37.83 -11.86 -63.21
CA ASP A 7 -39.17 -11.25 -63.35
C ASP A 7 -39.66 -10.34 -62.19
N GLN A 8 -40.93 -9.92 -62.27
CA GLN A 8 -41.53 -8.79 -61.53
C GLN A 8 -42.00 -9.08 -60.08
N ALA A 9 -42.17 -7.99 -59.32
CA ALA A 9 -42.69 -7.99 -57.96
C ALA A 9 -44.18 -8.38 -57.88
N GLY A 10 -44.52 -9.18 -56.86
CA GLY A 10 -45.90 -9.35 -56.37
C GLY A 10 -46.08 -8.61 -55.05
N ASP A 11 -47.05 -7.68 -54.99
CA ASP A 11 -47.36 -6.91 -53.79
C ASP A 11 -48.19 -7.76 -52.81
N MET A 12 -47.62 -8.08 -51.65
CA MET A 12 -48.33 -8.69 -50.52
C MET A 12 -48.17 -7.83 -49.27
N LYS A 13 -49.25 -7.16 -48.89
CA LYS A 13 -49.37 -6.46 -47.62
C LYS A 13 -49.04 -7.39 -46.46
N HIS A 14 -48.00 -7.06 -45.71
CA HIS A 14 -47.88 -7.45 -44.31
C HIS A 14 -48.42 -6.27 -43.48
N ASP A 15 -49.55 -6.45 -42.81
CA ASP A 15 -50.09 -5.40 -41.94
C ASP A 15 -49.12 -5.12 -40.79
N SER A 16 -48.66 -3.87 -40.68
CA SER A 16 -47.76 -3.48 -39.61
C SER A 16 -48.51 -3.45 -38.29
N VAL A 17 -48.23 -4.42 -37.42
CA VAL A 17 -48.71 -4.44 -36.03
C VAL A 17 -48.09 -3.25 -35.30
N SER A 18 -48.82 -2.14 -35.28
CA SER A 18 -48.49 -0.95 -34.53
C SER A 18 -48.56 -1.25 -33.03
N SER A 19 -47.47 -0.98 -32.31
CA SER A 19 -47.49 -0.96 -30.85
C SER A 19 -48.58 0.01 -30.36
N PRO A 20 -49.36 -0.34 -29.33
CA PRO A 20 -50.37 0.57 -28.80
C PRO A 20 -49.69 1.81 -28.21
N GLY A 21 -49.96 2.98 -28.78
CA GLY A 21 -49.37 4.24 -28.32
C GLY A 21 -49.89 4.62 -26.93
N ILE A 22 -48.98 5.01 -26.03
CA ILE A 22 -49.26 5.42 -24.65
C ILE A 22 -50.40 6.45 -24.63
N SER A 23 -51.50 6.10 -23.98
CA SER A 23 -52.70 6.92 -23.92
C SER A 23 -52.44 8.26 -23.21
N ASP A 24 -53.26 9.26 -23.51
CA ASP A 24 -53.15 10.57 -22.86
C ASP A 24 -53.35 10.47 -21.33
N GLN A 25 -54.19 9.53 -20.88
CA GLN A 25 -54.44 9.24 -19.46
C GLN A 25 -53.23 8.59 -18.77
N GLU A 26 -52.56 7.61 -19.39
CA GLU A 26 -51.29 7.07 -18.88
C GLU A 26 -50.23 8.17 -18.79
N ARG A 27 -50.14 9.03 -19.81
CA ARG A 27 -49.16 10.12 -19.88
C ARG A 27 -49.39 11.20 -18.83
N GLU A 28 -50.65 11.55 -18.58
CA GLU A 28 -51.04 12.47 -17.51
C GLU A 28 -50.69 11.87 -16.14
N MET A 29 -51.11 10.63 -15.84
CA MET A 29 -50.80 10.00 -14.55
C MET A 29 -49.30 9.77 -14.31
N ALA A 30 -48.53 9.41 -15.35
CA ALA A 30 -47.08 9.33 -15.26
C ALA A 30 -46.45 10.70 -14.95
N THR A 31 -47.01 11.78 -15.50
CA THR A 31 -46.58 13.15 -15.20
C THR A 31 -46.91 13.54 -13.76
N SER A 32 -48.15 13.28 -13.29
CA SER A 32 -48.54 13.52 -11.89
C SER A 32 -47.70 12.70 -10.89
N ALA A 33 -47.39 11.44 -11.22
CA ALA A 33 -46.51 10.59 -10.42
C ALA A 33 -45.10 11.19 -10.29
N PHE A 34 -44.53 11.68 -11.39
CA PHE A 34 -43.22 12.31 -11.42
C PHE A 34 -43.20 13.67 -10.70
N GLU A 35 -44.28 14.44 -10.76
CA GLU A 35 -44.41 15.70 -10.02
C GLU A 35 -44.55 15.49 -8.51
N ALA A 36 -45.38 14.53 -8.10
CA ALA A 36 -45.46 14.11 -6.70
C ALA A 36 -44.10 13.59 -6.19
N PHE A 37 -43.33 12.85 -7.01
CA PHE A 37 -41.98 12.41 -6.66
C PHE A 37 -41.00 13.59 -6.48
N LYS A 38 -40.97 14.54 -7.44
CA LYS A 38 -40.14 15.76 -7.37
C LYS A 38 -40.48 16.62 -6.15
N ALA A 39 -41.74 16.66 -5.73
CA ALA A 39 -42.21 17.36 -4.54
C ALA A 39 -41.91 16.64 -3.21
N GLY A 40 -41.38 15.40 -3.23
CA GLY A 40 -41.18 14.57 -2.04
C GLY A 40 -42.45 13.92 -1.49
N SER A 41 -43.59 14.06 -2.19
CA SER A 41 -44.89 13.49 -1.85
C SER A 41 -44.99 12.02 -2.27
N TYR A 42 -44.09 11.17 -1.77
CA TYR A 42 -43.92 9.79 -2.25
C TYR A 42 -45.19 8.94 -2.11
N ASP A 43 -46.00 9.13 -1.07
CA ASP A 43 -47.30 8.46 -0.90
C ASP A 43 -48.36 8.84 -1.93
N VAL A 44 -48.25 10.02 -2.56
CA VAL A 44 -49.10 10.44 -3.68
C VAL A 44 -48.53 9.89 -4.99
N SER A 45 -47.21 9.93 -5.16
CA SER A 45 -46.52 9.35 -6.31
C SER A 45 -46.79 7.84 -6.45
N LEU A 46 -46.71 7.08 -5.35
CA LEU A 46 -47.02 5.65 -5.34
C LEU A 46 -48.47 5.37 -5.80
N LYS A 47 -49.47 6.12 -5.32
CA LYS A 47 -50.87 5.94 -5.74
C LYS A 47 -51.06 6.15 -7.24
N HIS A 48 -50.41 7.16 -7.83
CA HIS A 48 -50.47 7.36 -9.28
C HIS A 48 -49.76 6.22 -10.03
N LEU A 49 -48.67 5.66 -9.49
CA LEU A 49 -47.99 4.49 -10.07
C LEU A 49 -48.75 3.17 -9.86
N ASP A 50 -49.52 3.03 -8.78
CA ASP A 50 -50.44 1.91 -8.55
C ASP A 50 -51.51 1.90 -9.64
N SER A 51 -52.25 2.99 -9.80
CA SER A 51 -53.29 3.09 -10.83
C SER A 51 -52.75 3.09 -12.26
N LEU A 52 -51.50 3.55 -12.48
CA LEU A 52 -50.84 3.37 -13.79
C LEU A 52 -50.53 1.89 -14.07
N GLN A 53 -50.14 1.12 -13.05
CA GLN A 53 -49.91 -0.33 -13.18
C GLN A 53 -51.22 -1.14 -13.35
N GLU A 54 -52.37 -0.61 -12.91
CA GLU A 54 -53.67 -1.23 -13.19
C GLU A 54 -54.06 -1.09 -14.67
N LEU A 55 -53.72 0.04 -15.30
CA LEU A 55 -53.90 0.29 -16.74
C LEU A 55 -52.90 -0.51 -17.59
N ASN A 56 -51.62 -0.50 -17.20
CA ASN A 56 -50.53 -1.14 -17.94
C ASN A 56 -49.75 -2.09 -17.02
N LYS A 57 -50.02 -3.39 -17.15
CA LYS A 57 -49.51 -4.43 -16.25
C LYS A 57 -48.16 -5.01 -16.66
N GLU A 58 -47.74 -4.77 -17.90
CA GLU A 58 -46.56 -5.39 -18.51
C GLU A 58 -45.34 -4.46 -18.53
N ASP A 59 -45.52 -3.13 -18.40
CA ASP A 59 -44.40 -2.20 -18.34
C ASP A 59 -43.58 -2.31 -17.03
N TYR A 60 -42.42 -2.96 -17.14
CA TYR A 60 -41.43 -3.09 -16.08
C TYR A 60 -40.93 -1.73 -15.54
N LYS A 61 -41.01 -0.65 -16.33
CA LYS A 61 -40.55 0.70 -15.94
C LYS A 61 -41.46 1.28 -14.85
N ILE A 62 -42.75 0.94 -14.83
CA ILE A 62 -43.66 1.29 -13.73
C ILE A 62 -43.19 0.60 -12.44
N THR A 63 -42.92 -0.71 -12.49
CA THR A 63 -42.43 -1.48 -11.33
C THR A 63 -41.09 -0.96 -10.81
N MET A 64 -40.17 -0.59 -11.71
CA MET A 64 -38.90 0.07 -11.36
C MET A 64 -39.14 1.42 -10.67
N ASN A 65 -40.02 2.26 -11.21
CA ASN A 65 -40.33 3.57 -10.64
C ASN A 65 -41.02 3.46 -9.26
N LYS A 66 -41.84 2.43 -9.03
CA LYS A 66 -42.42 2.13 -7.71
C LYS A 66 -41.32 1.76 -6.71
N ALA A 67 -40.43 0.83 -7.06
CA ALA A 67 -39.32 0.43 -6.19
C ALA A 67 -38.38 1.61 -5.86
N ILE A 68 -38.11 2.50 -6.82
CA ILE A 68 -37.35 3.74 -6.58
C ILE A 68 -38.14 4.68 -5.64
N THR A 69 -39.44 4.83 -5.82
CA THR A 69 -40.28 5.70 -4.98
C THR A 69 -40.39 5.18 -3.55
N GLU A 70 -40.54 3.87 -3.35
CA GLU A 70 -40.46 3.22 -2.03
C GLU A 70 -39.08 3.41 -1.38
N PHE A 71 -38.01 3.26 -2.15
CA PHE A 71 -36.65 3.49 -1.68
C PHE A 71 -36.45 4.94 -1.20
N TYR A 72 -36.89 5.95 -1.96
CA TYR A 72 -36.86 7.35 -1.52
C TYR A 72 -37.77 7.61 -0.31
N LYS A 73 -38.99 7.05 -0.29
CA LYS A 73 -39.92 7.09 0.86
C LYS A 73 -39.30 6.53 2.14
N SER A 74 -38.47 5.49 2.03
CA SER A 74 -37.73 4.91 3.16
C SER A 74 -36.56 5.77 3.69
N GLY A 75 -36.33 6.96 3.12
CA GLY A 75 -35.11 7.74 3.40
C GLY A 75 -33.86 7.12 2.79
N GLN A 76 -34.00 6.38 1.68
CA GLN A 76 -32.93 5.64 0.97
C GLN A 76 -32.29 4.52 1.81
N THR A 77 -33.05 3.92 2.74
CA THR A 77 -32.56 2.93 3.74
C THR A 77 -32.80 1.46 3.37
N THR A 78 -33.44 1.19 2.23
CA THR A 78 -33.90 -0.14 1.78
C THR A 78 -33.09 -0.68 0.59
N THR A 79 -31.78 -0.41 0.58
CA THR A 79 -30.85 -0.74 -0.52
C THR A 79 -30.87 -2.22 -0.93
N SER A 80 -31.03 -3.15 0.04
CA SER A 80 -31.15 -4.58 -0.23
C SER A 80 -32.42 -4.93 -1.03
N THR A 81 -33.56 -4.36 -0.63
CA THR A 81 -34.85 -4.55 -1.32
C THR A 81 -34.78 -3.99 -2.74
N LEU A 82 -34.29 -2.77 -2.91
CA LEU A 82 -34.12 -2.17 -4.23
C LEU A 82 -33.20 -3.01 -5.13
N LYS A 83 -32.07 -3.52 -4.61
CA LYS A 83 -31.17 -4.41 -5.35
C LYS A 83 -31.90 -5.69 -5.80
N GLN A 84 -32.68 -6.32 -4.92
CA GLN A 84 -33.40 -7.54 -5.23
C GLN A 84 -34.47 -7.31 -6.32
N THR A 85 -35.22 -6.20 -6.25
CA THR A 85 -36.22 -5.86 -7.28
C THR A 85 -35.55 -5.57 -8.62
N LEU A 86 -34.51 -4.73 -8.68
CA LEU A 86 -33.80 -4.44 -9.93
C LEU A 86 -33.10 -5.67 -10.54
N MET A 87 -32.69 -6.64 -9.71
CA MET A 87 -32.12 -7.90 -10.17
C MET A 87 -33.19 -8.84 -10.72
N THR A 88 -34.38 -8.87 -10.10
CA THR A 88 -35.55 -9.63 -10.58
C THR A 88 -36.02 -9.10 -11.94
N LEU A 89 -36.16 -7.77 -12.09
CA LEU A 89 -36.55 -7.12 -13.34
C LEU A 89 -35.56 -7.42 -14.47
N LYS A 90 -34.25 -7.37 -14.20
CA LYS A 90 -33.23 -7.71 -15.21
C LYS A 90 -33.32 -9.17 -15.66
N ASN A 91 -33.53 -10.10 -14.73
CA ASN A 91 -33.68 -11.51 -15.08
C ASN A 91 -34.92 -11.73 -15.96
N GLN A 92 -36.05 -11.08 -15.66
CA GLN A 92 -37.27 -11.16 -16.47
C GLN A 92 -37.07 -10.68 -17.91
N MET A 93 -36.29 -9.60 -18.12
CA MET A 93 -35.95 -9.12 -19.47
C MET A 93 -34.98 -10.08 -20.20
N HIS A 94 -33.93 -10.59 -19.53
CA HIS A 94 -33.03 -11.58 -20.12
C HIS A 94 -33.69 -12.93 -20.44
N THR A 95 -34.84 -13.28 -19.83
CA THR A 95 -35.61 -14.48 -20.18
C THR A 95 -36.67 -14.27 -21.27
N ALA A 96 -36.78 -13.07 -21.85
CA ALA A 96 -37.80 -12.75 -22.84
C ALA A 96 -37.32 -12.91 -24.29
N VAL A 97 -36.02 -12.74 -24.54
CA VAL A 97 -35.39 -12.77 -25.87
C VAL A 97 -34.00 -13.42 -25.75
N ASP A 98 -33.84 -14.63 -26.28
CA ASP A 98 -32.57 -15.38 -26.23
C ASP A 98 -31.60 -15.03 -27.39
N ASP A 99 -31.97 -14.12 -28.31
CA ASP A 99 -31.19 -13.82 -29.53
C ASP A 99 -31.34 -12.36 -30.02
N ILE A 100 -30.23 -11.80 -30.55
CA ILE A 100 -30.10 -10.53 -31.33
C ILE A 100 -29.88 -9.19 -30.56
N ASP A 101 -28.62 -8.71 -30.65
CA ASP A 101 -28.11 -7.32 -30.65
C ASP A 101 -28.35 -6.33 -29.49
N GLY A 102 -27.43 -5.36 -29.41
CA GLY A 102 -27.33 -4.34 -28.34
C GLY A 102 -28.43 -3.28 -28.27
N LEU A 103 -29.56 -3.47 -28.98
CA LEU A 103 -30.75 -2.62 -28.84
C LEU A 103 -31.41 -2.83 -27.46
N ASP A 104 -31.41 -4.05 -26.94
CA ASP A 104 -31.91 -4.37 -25.61
C ASP A 104 -31.10 -3.71 -24.48
N ASP A 105 -29.77 -3.58 -24.66
CA ASP A 105 -28.89 -2.85 -23.72
C ASP A 105 -29.19 -1.33 -23.75
N VAL A 106 -29.72 -0.80 -24.87
CA VAL A 106 -30.20 0.60 -24.98
C VAL A 106 -31.52 0.79 -24.24
N GLU A 107 -32.56 0.00 -24.52
CA GLU A 107 -33.85 0.16 -23.82
C GLU A 107 -33.73 -0.08 -22.31
N ASN A 108 -32.90 -1.04 -21.90
CA ASN A 108 -32.62 -1.32 -20.49
C ASN A 108 -31.59 -0.37 -19.85
N SER A 109 -31.18 0.71 -20.53
CA SER A 109 -30.13 1.64 -20.07
C SER A 109 -30.33 2.15 -18.64
N ILE A 110 -31.55 2.58 -18.30
CA ILE A 110 -31.87 3.15 -16.98
C ILE A 110 -31.83 2.07 -15.88
N LEU A 111 -32.30 0.85 -16.17
CA LEU A 111 -32.24 -0.30 -15.27
C LEU A 111 -30.78 -0.70 -14.98
N ASN A 112 -29.98 -0.82 -16.05
CA ASN A 112 -28.54 -1.07 -15.96
C ASN A 112 -27.82 0.04 -15.17
N TYR A 113 -28.11 1.32 -15.40
CA TYR A 113 -27.51 2.43 -14.64
C TYR A 113 -27.86 2.40 -13.14
N ASN A 114 -29.13 2.13 -12.81
CA ASN A 114 -29.55 2.01 -11.41
C ASN A 114 -28.84 0.84 -10.70
N GLN A 115 -28.61 -0.29 -11.40
CA GLN A 115 -27.76 -1.36 -10.87
C GLN A 115 -26.30 -0.89 -10.66
N ALA A 116 -25.70 -0.19 -11.62
CA ALA A 116 -24.34 0.33 -11.50
C ALA A 116 -24.15 1.30 -10.32
N VAL A 117 -25.15 2.14 -10.03
CA VAL A 117 -25.17 3.02 -8.84
C VAL A 117 -25.21 2.22 -7.53
N ILE A 118 -26.01 1.15 -7.45
CA ILE A 118 -26.01 0.26 -6.28
C ILE A 118 -24.66 -0.43 -6.13
N TYR A 119 -24.08 -0.98 -7.21
CA TYR A 119 -22.77 -1.62 -7.17
C TYR A 119 -21.67 -0.66 -6.72
N TYR A 120 -21.69 0.60 -7.18
CA TYR A 120 -20.80 1.67 -6.70
C TYR A 120 -20.91 1.88 -5.17
N HIS A 121 -22.12 2.04 -4.63
CA HIS A 121 -22.32 2.21 -3.18
C HIS A 121 -21.99 0.97 -2.35
N MET A 122 -22.14 -0.23 -2.93
CA MET A 122 -21.70 -1.50 -2.33
C MET A 122 -20.18 -1.77 -2.49
N ARG A 123 -19.43 -0.86 -3.12
CA ARG A 123 -17.99 -0.99 -3.45
C ARG A 123 -17.64 -2.13 -4.42
N GLN A 124 -18.63 -2.64 -5.15
CA GLN A 124 -18.50 -3.59 -6.26
C GLN A 124 -18.11 -2.85 -7.54
N TYR A 125 -16.91 -2.27 -7.53
CA TYR A 125 -16.50 -1.29 -8.54
C TYR A 125 -16.25 -1.90 -9.93
N SER A 126 -15.80 -3.15 -10.02
CA SER A 126 -15.53 -3.80 -11.31
C SER A 126 -16.82 -4.09 -12.07
N GLU A 127 -17.85 -4.51 -11.34
CA GLU A 127 -19.21 -4.75 -11.83
C GLU A 127 -19.87 -3.43 -12.28
N ALA A 128 -19.72 -2.37 -11.47
CA ALA A 128 -20.18 -1.03 -11.83
C ALA A 128 -19.46 -0.45 -13.07
N ILE A 129 -18.15 -0.69 -13.22
CA ILE A 129 -17.38 -0.29 -14.41
C ILE A 129 -17.86 -1.06 -15.64
N SER A 130 -18.03 -2.38 -15.55
CA SER A 130 -18.47 -3.22 -16.68
C SER A 130 -19.82 -2.76 -17.24
N ILE A 131 -20.78 -2.41 -16.37
CA ILE A 131 -22.07 -1.87 -16.78
C ILE A 131 -21.91 -0.44 -17.34
N GLY A 132 -21.13 0.42 -16.69
CA GLY A 132 -20.90 1.80 -17.15
C GLY A 132 -20.19 1.87 -18.51
N GLU A 133 -19.18 1.04 -18.74
CA GLU A 133 -18.43 0.96 -20.01
C GLU A 133 -19.31 0.43 -21.15
N LYS A 134 -20.28 -0.46 -20.88
CA LYS A 134 -21.33 -0.84 -21.83
C LYS A 134 -22.24 0.34 -22.17
N LEU A 135 -22.86 0.96 -21.16
CA LEU A 135 -23.78 2.09 -21.35
C LEU A 135 -23.14 3.23 -22.15
N TYR A 136 -21.87 3.54 -21.87
CA TYR A 136 -21.14 4.60 -22.57
C TYR A 136 -20.89 4.33 -24.08
N GLN A 137 -21.01 3.08 -24.55
CA GLN A 137 -20.84 2.76 -25.98
C GLN A 137 -22.06 3.11 -26.83
N PHE A 138 -23.27 3.06 -26.26
CA PHE A 138 -24.52 3.23 -27.00
C PHE A 138 -25.22 4.58 -26.78
N LEU A 139 -24.83 5.34 -25.75
CA LEU A 139 -25.48 6.60 -25.41
C LEU A 139 -24.94 7.79 -26.21
N GLU A 140 -25.84 8.59 -26.80
CA GLU A 140 -25.45 9.85 -27.44
C GLU A 140 -24.86 10.83 -26.42
N PRO A 141 -23.67 11.42 -26.65
CA PRO A 141 -22.99 12.20 -25.62
C PRO A 141 -23.69 13.51 -25.17
N PHE A 142 -24.76 13.92 -25.84
CA PHE A 142 -25.48 15.16 -25.57
C PHE A 142 -26.57 15.02 -24.49
N GLU A 143 -26.96 13.80 -24.13
CA GLU A 143 -28.03 13.60 -23.15
C GLU A 143 -27.59 13.89 -21.70
N LYS A 144 -28.53 14.39 -20.89
CA LYS A 144 -28.36 14.50 -19.42
C LYS A 144 -28.05 13.14 -18.78
N PHE A 145 -28.62 12.06 -19.33
CA PHE A 145 -28.37 10.70 -18.86
C PHE A 145 -26.95 10.23 -19.19
N ALA A 146 -26.47 10.45 -20.43
CA ALA A 146 -25.09 10.20 -20.81
C ALA A 146 -24.08 10.93 -19.91
N GLN A 147 -24.35 12.20 -19.55
CA GLN A 147 -23.52 12.94 -18.58
C GLN A 147 -23.48 12.29 -17.18
N ALA A 148 -24.61 11.73 -16.71
CA ALA A 148 -24.67 11.03 -15.43
C ALA A 148 -23.86 9.71 -15.44
N VAL A 149 -23.96 8.92 -16.52
CA VAL A 149 -23.12 7.74 -16.77
C VAL A 149 -21.64 8.12 -16.81
N CYS A 150 -21.28 9.20 -17.51
CA CYS A 150 -19.91 9.68 -17.61
C CYS A 150 -19.32 10.08 -16.25
N PHE A 151 -20.09 10.79 -15.41
CA PHE A 151 -19.61 11.16 -14.07
C PHE A 151 -19.48 9.96 -13.12
N LEU A 152 -20.36 8.97 -13.21
CA LEU A 152 -20.23 7.71 -12.47
C LEU A 152 -18.96 6.96 -12.88
N LEU A 153 -18.70 6.83 -14.19
CA LEU A 153 -17.47 6.26 -14.72
C LEU A 153 -16.21 7.02 -14.27
N VAL A 154 -16.22 8.35 -14.27
CA VAL A 154 -15.08 9.15 -13.78
C VAL A 154 -14.77 8.85 -12.31
N ASP A 155 -15.76 8.75 -11.43
CA ASP A 155 -15.53 8.37 -10.03
C ASP A 155 -15.02 6.92 -9.91
N LEU A 156 -15.60 5.98 -10.65
CA LEU A 156 -15.18 4.58 -10.67
C LEU A 156 -13.74 4.39 -11.17
N TYR A 157 -13.36 5.06 -12.26
CA TYR A 157 -11.98 5.07 -12.76
C TYR A 157 -11.01 5.68 -11.74
N LEU A 158 -11.39 6.77 -11.07
CA LEU A 158 -10.54 7.36 -10.02
C LEU A 158 -10.45 6.47 -8.77
N LEU A 159 -11.50 5.74 -8.39
CA LEU A 159 -11.45 4.78 -7.29
C LEU A 159 -10.60 3.55 -7.61
N THR A 160 -10.57 3.13 -8.89
CA THR A 160 -9.78 1.99 -9.39
C THR A 160 -8.41 2.39 -9.95
N PHE A 161 -7.98 3.64 -9.78
CA PHE A 161 -6.69 4.18 -10.26
C PHE A 161 -6.47 4.02 -11.79
N GLN A 162 -7.47 4.37 -12.59
CA GLN A 162 -7.40 4.53 -14.05
C GLN A 162 -7.51 6.02 -14.46
N PRO A 163 -6.61 6.92 -14.00
CA PRO A 163 -6.76 8.37 -14.20
C PRO A 163 -6.71 8.80 -15.66
N GLU A 164 -6.07 8.03 -16.55
CA GLU A 164 -6.01 8.30 -17.99
C GLU A 164 -7.39 8.16 -18.65
N LYS A 165 -8.14 7.08 -18.33
CA LYS A 165 -9.53 6.91 -18.78
C LYS A 165 -10.42 8.04 -18.24
N ALA A 166 -10.26 8.39 -16.95
CA ALA A 166 -11.00 9.50 -16.35
C ALA A 166 -10.72 10.84 -17.06
N LEU A 167 -9.46 11.15 -17.37
CA LEU A 167 -9.07 12.37 -18.09
C LEU A 167 -9.58 12.39 -19.53
N HIS A 168 -9.58 11.25 -20.23
CA HIS A 168 -10.17 11.13 -21.56
C HIS A 168 -11.67 11.46 -21.53
N LEU A 169 -12.41 10.82 -20.63
CA LEU A 169 -13.85 11.01 -20.47
C LEU A 169 -14.22 12.44 -20.04
N LEU A 170 -13.42 13.06 -19.17
CA LEU A 170 -13.54 14.48 -18.82
C LEU A 170 -13.28 15.39 -20.01
N ALA A 171 -12.31 15.08 -20.87
CA ALA A 171 -12.05 15.86 -22.09
C ALA A 171 -13.15 15.70 -23.16
N VAL A 172 -13.92 14.61 -23.14
CA VAL A 172 -15.15 14.45 -23.93
C VAL A 172 -16.25 15.36 -23.36
N LEU A 173 -16.56 15.27 -22.05
CA LEU A 173 -17.52 16.14 -21.36
C LEU A 173 -17.24 17.65 -21.56
N GLU A 174 -15.97 18.04 -21.67
CA GLU A 174 -15.56 19.44 -21.82
C GLU A 174 -15.84 19.98 -23.23
N LYS A 175 -15.72 19.13 -24.26
CA LYS A 175 -16.11 19.48 -25.64
C LYS A 175 -17.62 19.60 -25.80
N LEU A 176 -18.39 18.89 -24.97
CA LEU A 176 -19.86 18.88 -25.00
C LEU A 176 -20.42 20.12 -24.30
N THR A 177 -20.02 20.38 -23.05
CA THR A 177 -20.44 21.55 -22.25
C THR A 177 -19.98 22.93 -22.79
N VAL A 178 -19.22 22.94 -23.90
CA VAL A 178 -18.86 24.14 -24.68
C VAL A 178 -19.74 24.32 -25.92
N LYS A 179 -20.24 23.25 -26.56
CA LYS A 179 -21.10 23.35 -27.75
C LYS A 179 -22.46 23.98 -27.42
N ASP A 180 -23.11 23.50 -26.36
CA ASP A 180 -24.45 23.98 -25.97
C ASP A 180 -24.47 25.44 -25.53
N GLY A 181 -23.31 25.98 -25.12
CA GLY A 181 -23.15 27.38 -24.74
C GLY A 181 -23.18 28.37 -25.92
N ASN A 182 -22.87 27.93 -27.15
CA ASN A 182 -22.73 28.82 -28.31
C ASN A 182 -23.95 28.80 -29.27
N SER A 183 -24.83 27.79 -29.20
CA SER A 183 -25.90 27.56 -30.19
C SER A 183 -27.15 28.45 -30.02
N LYS A 184 -26.99 29.75 -29.77
CA LYS A 184 -28.10 30.74 -29.81
C LYS A 184 -27.70 32.08 -30.44
N ASN A 185 -27.38 32.02 -31.74
CA ASN A 185 -27.28 33.20 -32.62
C ASN A 185 -28.23 33.07 -33.84
N GLY A 186 -29.52 32.91 -33.56
CA GLY A 186 -30.60 33.00 -34.56
C GLY A 186 -31.45 34.25 -34.31
N LYS A 187 -31.67 35.09 -35.33
CA LYS A 187 -32.65 36.18 -35.31
C LYS A 187 -34.05 35.61 -35.53
N GLY A 188 -35.08 36.09 -34.81
CA GLY A 188 -36.44 35.55 -34.96
C GLY A 188 -37.52 36.14 -34.06
N GLU A 189 -37.66 37.47 -34.09
CA GLU A 189 -38.91 38.22 -33.75
C GLU A 189 -39.54 38.05 -32.34
N SER A 190 -40.66 38.74 -32.11
CA SER A 190 -41.11 39.20 -30.79
C SER A 190 -42.54 38.77 -30.45
N THR A 191 -42.77 38.30 -29.22
CA THR A 191 -44.08 38.36 -28.56
C THR A 191 -43.93 38.31 -27.04
N ASN A 192 -44.62 39.20 -26.32
CA ASN A 192 -44.46 39.37 -24.87
C ASN A 192 -45.60 38.67 -24.09
N SER A 193 -45.26 37.68 -23.23
CA SER A 193 -46.06 37.32 -22.03
C SER A 193 -45.45 36.25 -21.09
N ALA A 194 -44.38 35.53 -21.46
CA ALA A 194 -43.88 34.36 -20.70
C ALA A 194 -42.53 34.55 -19.95
N ASN A 195 -42.12 35.79 -19.64
CA ASN A 195 -40.71 36.10 -19.29
C ASN A 195 -40.19 35.65 -17.91
N LYS A 196 -41.04 35.18 -16.97
CA LYS A 196 -40.58 34.84 -15.60
C LYS A 196 -40.02 33.42 -15.47
N GLU A 197 -40.73 32.43 -16.01
CA GLU A 197 -40.29 31.02 -15.94
C GLU A 197 -39.12 30.77 -16.89
N SER A 198 -39.20 31.29 -18.13
CA SER A 198 -38.14 31.24 -19.14
C SER A 198 -36.80 31.82 -18.65
N SER A 199 -36.83 32.84 -17.77
CA SER A 199 -35.61 33.39 -17.17
C SER A 199 -35.08 32.58 -15.99
N SER A 200 -35.95 31.99 -15.15
CA SER A 200 -35.52 31.05 -14.08
C SER A 200 -34.88 29.78 -14.64
N LEU A 201 -35.52 29.12 -15.61
CA LEU A 201 -35.01 27.91 -16.27
C LEU A 201 -33.66 28.16 -16.96
N LYS A 202 -33.46 29.35 -17.54
CA LYS A 202 -32.18 29.76 -18.14
C LYS A 202 -31.09 30.01 -17.09
N ALA A 203 -31.44 30.54 -15.92
CA ALA A 203 -30.51 30.71 -14.80
C ALA A 203 -30.11 29.35 -14.19
N GLU A 204 -31.07 28.46 -13.95
CA GLU A 204 -30.85 27.09 -13.46
C GLU A 204 -29.96 26.28 -14.42
N PHE A 205 -30.22 26.34 -15.73
CA PHE A 205 -29.39 25.69 -16.74
C PHE A 205 -27.95 26.23 -16.75
N THR A 206 -27.77 27.55 -16.57
CA THR A 206 -26.44 28.17 -16.48
C THR A 206 -25.70 27.70 -15.22
N ALA A 207 -26.37 27.68 -14.06
CA ALA A 207 -25.82 27.21 -12.80
C ALA A 207 -25.47 25.70 -12.84
N MET A 208 -26.28 24.89 -13.52
CA MET A 208 -26.00 23.45 -13.75
C MET A 208 -24.71 23.25 -14.54
N ILE A 209 -24.49 24.03 -15.60
CA ILE A 209 -23.26 23.99 -16.41
C ILE A 209 -22.04 24.46 -15.60
N GLU A 210 -22.18 25.49 -14.76
CA GLU A 210 -21.09 25.98 -13.91
C GLU A 210 -20.71 24.97 -12.81
N ALA A 211 -21.70 24.37 -12.16
CA ALA A 211 -21.50 23.29 -11.19
C ALA A 211 -20.81 22.07 -11.82
N ALA A 212 -21.23 21.65 -13.02
CA ALA A 212 -20.59 20.58 -13.78
C ALA A 212 -19.11 20.90 -14.07
N LYS A 213 -18.80 22.12 -14.56
CA LYS A 213 -17.43 22.58 -14.83
C LYS A 213 -16.57 22.58 -13.57
N SER A 214 -17.08 23.06 -12.43
CA SER A 214 -16.35 23.01 -11.16
C SER A 214 -16.07 21.57 -10.71
N LYS A 215 -17.03 20.65 -10.87
CA LYS A 215 -16.86 19.22 -10.57
C LYS A 215 -15.80 18.57 -11.48
N MET A 216 -15.79 18.93 -12.78
CA MET A 216 -14.79 18.44 -13.74
C MET A 216 -13.36 18.87 -13.40
N HIS A 217 -13.15 20.14 -13.02
CA HIS A 217 -11.83 20.61 -12.56
C HIS A 217 -11.36 19.83 -11.32
N GLN A 218 -12.26 19.55 -10.38
CA GLN A 218 -11.98 18.75 -9.18
C GLN A 218 -11.57 17.30 -9.53
N TYR A 219 -12.25 16.65 -10.48
CA TYR A 219 -11.85 15.32 -10.97
C TYR A 219 -10.50 15.33 -11.68
N LYS A 220 -10.21 16.33 -12.52
CA LYS A 220 -8.89 16.47 -13.17
C LYS A 220 -7.77 16.63 -12.14
N VAL A 221 -7.97 17.38 -11.06
CA VAL A 221 -7.00 17.47 -9.96
C VAL A 221 -6.78 16.11 -9.29
N ARG A 222 -7.86 15.34 -9.01
CA ARG A 222 -7.74 13.96 -8.49
C ARG A 222 -6.91 13.06 -9.42
N ALA A 223 -7.16 13.12 -10.73
CA ALA A 223 -6.41 12.35 -11.72
C ALA A 223 -4.92 12.72 -11.77
N TYR A 224 -4.58 14.02 -11.89
CA TYR A 224 -3.20 14.47 -11.93
C TYR A 224 -2.44 14.21 -10.62
N ILE A 225 -3.13 14.17 -9.48
CA ILE A 225 -2.57 13.72 -8.19
C ILE A 225 -2.18 12.23 -8.26
N GLN A 226 -3.05 11.35 -8.77
CA GLN A 226 -2.76 9.91 -8.91
C GLN A 226 -1.60 9.64 -9.87
N MET A 227 -1.56 10.34 -11.02
CA MET A 227 -0.45 10.25 -11.97
C MET A 227 0.89 10.80 -11.42
N LYS A 228 0.84 11.59 -10.33
CA LYS A 228 1.94 12.42 -9.79
C LYS A 228 2.35 13.57 -10.74
N SER A 229 1.47 14.02 -11.63
CA SER A 229 1.71 15.06 -12.64
C SER A 229 1.59 16.48 -12.07
N LEU A 230 2.61 16.91 -11.31
CA LEU A 230 2.59 18.18 -10.56
C LEU A 230 2.43 19.43 -11.45
N LYS A 231 3.03 19.45 -12.65
CA LYS A 231 2.92 20.59 -13.60
C LYS A 231 1.49 20.77 -14.12
N ALA A 232 0.76 19.68 -14.39
CA ALA A 232 -0.64 19.74 -14.79
C ALA A 232 -1.54 20.11 -13.59
N CYS A 233 -1.36 19.41 -12.46
CA CYS A 233 -2.10 19.62 -11.23
C CYS A 233 -2.07 21.09 -10.74
N LYS A 234 -0.89 21.74 -10.80
CA LYS A 234 -0.72 23.16 -10.43
C LYS A 234 -1.61 24.11 -11.25
N ARG A 235 -1.81 23.84 -12.55
CA ARG A 235 -2.70 24.64 -13.42
C ARG A 235 -4.16 24.40 -13.05
N GLU A 236 -4.54 23.14 -12.93
CA GLU A 236 -5.92 22.72 -12.67
C GLU A 236 -6.43 23.17 -11.29
N ILE A 237 -5.56 23.18 -10.26
CA ILE A 237 -5.88 23.75 -8.96
C ILE A 237 -6.23 25.24 -9.07
N LYS A 238 -5.66 26.01 -10.01
CA LYS A 238 -6.08 27.40 -10.24
C LYS A 238 -7.51 27.45 -10.76
N SER A 239 -7.89 26.57 -11.69
CA SER A 239 -9.27 26.43 -12.18
C SER A 239 -10.27 26.06 -11.07
N VAL A 240 -9.90 25.13 -10.19
CA VAL A 240 -10.69 24.78 -9.00
C VAL A 240 -10.84 26.00 -8.07
N MET A 241 -9.75 26.66 -7.70
CA MET A 241 -9.81 27.85 -6.82
C MET A 241 -10.63 29.00 -7.43
N ASN A 242 -10.62 29.17 -8.76
CA ASN A 242 -11.41 30.18 -9.45
C ASN A 242 -12.91 29.87 -9.48
N THR A 243 -13.31 28.59 -9.59
CA THR A 243 -14.71 28.16 -9.73
C THR A 243 -15.38 27.76 -8.42
N SER A 244 -14.60 27.44 -7.38
CA SER A 244 -15.11 26.96 -6.08
C SER A 244 -14.52 27.70 -4.87
N GLY A 245 -13.73 28.75 -5.10
CA GLY A 245 -13.13 29.57 -4.05
C GLY A 245 -12.35 28.76 -3.03
N ASN A 246 -12.52 29.10 -1.74
CA ASN A 246 -11.93 28.41 -0.61
C ASN A 246 -12.84 27.28 -0.05
N SER A 247 -13.63 26.59 -0.89
CA SER A 247 -14.44 25.46 -0.40
C SER A 247 -13.57 24.33 0.18
N ALA A 248 -14.15 23.50 1.05
CA ALA A 248 -13.40 22.42 1.69
C ALA A 248 -12.75 21.45 0.67
N PRO A 249 -13.43 20.95 -0.39
CA PRO A 249 -12.78 20.19 -1.46
C PRO A 249 -11.58 20.92 -2.09
N SER A 250 -11.72 22.21 -2.42
CA SER A 250 -10.67 23.03 -3.03
C SER A 250 -9.42 23.10 -2.14
N LEU A 251 -9.61 23.32 -0.84
CA LEU A 251 -8.54 23.40 0.15
C LEU A 251 -7.89 22.04 0.45
N PHE A 252 -8.68 20.96 0.50
CA PHE A 252 -8.16 19.59 0.67
C PHE A 252 -7.29 19.17 -0.52
N MET A 253 -7.75 19.40 -1.76
CA MET A 253 -6.98 19.08 -2.97
C MET A 253 -5.69 19.90 -3.06
N LYS A 254 -5.76 21.20 -2.76
CA LYS A 254 -4.60 22.10 -2.72
C LYS A 254 -3.62 21.75 -1.60
N SER A 255 -4.10 21.25 -0.47
CA SER A 255 -3.26 20.71 0.60
C SER A 255 -2.54 19.43 0.17
N ASN A 256 -3.26 18.49 -0.45
CA ASN A 256 -2.68 17.24 -0.97
C ASN A 256 -1.55 17.52 -1.99
N PHE A 257 -1.76 18.47 -2.91
CA PHE A 257 -0.73 18.91 -3.84
C PHE A 257 0.51 19.52 -3.15
N GLU A 258 0.35 20.33 -2.11
CA GLU A 258 1.51 20.87 -1.37
C GLU A 258 2.18 19.80 -0.48
N TYR A 259 1.44 18.81 0.00
CA TYR A 259 2.00 17.61 0.66
C TYR A 259 2.87 16.80 -0.31
N LEU A 260 2.41 16.55 -1.55
CA LEU A 260 3.20 15.88 -2.59
C LEU A 260 4.46 16.67 -3.01
N ARG A 261 4.52 17.97 -2.71
CA ARG A 261 5.70 18.82 -2.90
C ARG A 261 6.61 18.93 -1.67
N GLY A 262 6.34 18.18 -0.60
CA GLY A 262 7.08 18.29 0.66
C GLY A 262 6.78 19.55 1.48
N ASN A 263 5.85 20.40 1.05
CA ASN A 263 5.51 21.67 1.70
C ASN A 263 4.56 21.46 2.90
N TYR A 264 4.92 20.53 3.80
CA TYR A 264 4.08 20.04 4.89
C TYR A 264 3.48 21.14 5.77
N ARG A 265 4.26 22.18 6.11
CA ARG A 265 3.78 23.34 6.89
C ARG A 265 2.65 24.11 6.18
N LYS A 266 2.66 24.13 4.85
CA LYS A 266 1.63 24.78 4.01
C LYS A 266 0.41 23.88 3.85
N ALA A 267 0.61 22.57 3.70
CA ALA A 267 -0.46 21.58 3.66
C ALA A 267 -1.32 21.61 4.96
N VAL A 268 -0.67 21.65 6.14
CA VAL A 268 -1.38 21.79 7.43
C VAL A 268 -2.16 23.10 7.51
N LYS A 269 -1.56 24.25 7.13
CA LYS A 269 -2.27 25.53 7.10
C LYS A 269 -3.52 25.49 6.23
N LEU A 270 -3.43 24.92 5.03
CA LEU A 270 -4.56 24.79 4.09
C LEU A 270 -5.71 23.93 4.64
N LEU A 271 -5.40 22.83 5.33
CA LEU A 271 -6.44 22.01 6.00
C LEU A 271 -7.09 22.77 7.15
N ASN A 272 -6.30 23.42 7.99
CA ASN A 272 -6.81 24.20 9.14
C ASN A 272 -7.63 25.44 8.72
N SER A 273 -7.51 25.89 7.47
CA SER A 273 -8.35 26.95 6.89
C SER A 273 -9.66 26.44 6.27
N SER A 274 -9.92 25.13 6.27
CA SER A 274 -11.15 24.56 5.68
C SER A 274 -12.30 24.50 6.67
N ASN A 275 -13.48 24.97 6.26
CA ASN A 275 -14.67 24.93 7.10
C ASN A 275 -15.31 23.53 7.05
N ILE A 276 -14.90 22.68 8.00
CA ILE A 276 -15.36 21.29 8.11
C ILE A 276 -16.69 21.20 8.89
N ALA A 277 -17.10 22.26 9.59
CA ALA A 277 -18.28 22.25 10.45
C ALA A 277 -19.61 22.35 9.67
N GLU A 278 -19.63 23.07 8.55
CA GLU A 278 -20.81 23.29 7.70
C GLU A 278 -21.12 22.13 6.73
N HIS A 279 -20.29 21.08 6.71
CA HIS A 279 -20.47 19.96 5.80
C HIS A 279 -21.76 19.15 6.12
N PRO A 280 -22.65 18.82 5.15
CA PRO A 280 -23.96 18.21 5.42
C PRO A 280 -23.96 16.84 6.12
N GLY A 281 -22.81 16.19 6.20
CA GLY A 281 -22.56 15.02 7.03
C GLY A 281 -22.72 13.67 6.31
N PRO A 282 -22.19 12.58 6.89
CA PRO A 282 -22.07 11.29 6.20
C PRO A 282 -23.41 10.64 5.86
N LEU A 283 -24.45 10.90 6.67
CA LEU A 283 -25.83 10.47 6.43
C LEU A 283 -26.48 11.09 5.18
N LYS A 284 -25.91 12.19 4.64
CA LYS A 284 -26.41 12.87 3.45
C LYS A 284 -25.50 12.71 2.23
N THR A 285 -24.18 12.78 2.41
CA THR A 285 -23.22 12.73 1.28
C THR A 285 -22.42 11.44 1.18
N GLY A 286 -22.41 10.60 2.21
CA GLY A 286 -21.48 9.49 2.35
C GLY A 286 -20.07 9.88 2.80
N GLU A 287 -19.77 11.18 2.99
CA GLU A 287 -18.42 11.67 3.29
C GLU A 287 -18.27 12.13 4.76
N CYS A 288 -17.25 11.62 5.47
CA CYS A 288 -16.86 12.14 6.78
C CYS A 288 -15.63 13.05 6.68
N MET A 289 -15.87 14.35 6.45
CA MET A 289 -14.82 15.36 6.32
C MET A 289 -13.93 15.51 7.56
N ARG A 290 -14.44 15.23 8.78
CA ARG A 290 -13.63 15.23 10.02
C ARG A 290 -12.65 14.06 10.07
N CYS A 291 -13.11 12.86 9.74
CA CYS A 291 -12.26 11.69 9.57
C CYS A 291 -11.17 11.96 8.52
N MET A 292 -11.55 12.48 7.35
CA MET A 292 -10.60 12.80 6.27
C MET A 292 -9.57 13.87 6.70
N PHE A 293 -9.99 14.91 7.42
CA PHE A 293 -9.10 15.94 7.99
C PHE A 293 -8.05 15.35 8.92
N TRP A 294 -8.47 14.59 9.94
CA TRP A 294 -7.53 13.98 10.89
C TRP A 294 -6.62 12.96 10.22
N ASN A 295 -7.13 12.15 9.28
CA ASN A 295 -6.31 11.21 8.50
C ASN A 295 -5.23 11.95 7.69
N ASN A 296 -5.61 13.04 7.00
CA ASN A 296 -4.67 13.81 6.18
C ASN A 296 -3.59 14.49 7.04
N LEU A 297 -3.93 14.99 8.24
CA LEU A 297 -2.93 15.45 9.22
C LEU A 297 -2.02 14.31 9.69
N GLY A 298 -2.56 13.11 9.90
CA GLY A 298 -1.78 11.90 10.19
C GLY A 298 -0.75 11.61 9.10
N CYS A 299 -1.17 11.58 7.84
CA CYS A 299 -0.28 11.37 6.68
C CYS A 299 0.81 12.44 6.55
N ILE A 300 0.45 13.73 6.76
CA ILE A 300 1.45 14.82 6.74
C ILE A 300 2.47 14.63 7.88
N HIS A 301 2.03 14.30 9.09
CA HIS A 301 2.95 14.10 10.21
C HIS A 301 3.79 12.82 10.12
N PHE A 302 3.28 11.76 9.47
CA PHE A 302 4.07 10.59 9.08
C PHE A 302 5.23 11.02 8.15
N ALA A 303 4.94 11.77 7.08
CA ALA A 303 5.94 12.24 6.12
C ALA A 303 6.94 13.26 6.70
N MET A 304 6.59 13.94 7.79
CA MET A 304 7.51 14.77 8.59
C MET A 304 8.38 13.97 9.59
N GLY A 305 8.31 12.63 9.59
CA GLY A 305 8.98 11.77 10.58
C GLY A 305 8.41 11.89 12.00
N LYS A 306 7.31 12.62 12.21
CA LYS A 306 6.71 12.89 13.53
C LYS A 306 5.76 11.77 13.93
N HIS A 307 6.27 10.55 13.97
CA HIS A 307 5.50 9.31 14.02
C HIS A 307 4.48 9.22 15.16
N ASN A 308 4.85 9.59 16.40
CA ASN A 308 3.91 9.64 17.53
C ASN A 308 2.74 10.63 17.33
N LEU A 309 2.99 11.75 16.63
CA LEU A 309 1.98 12.75 16.33
C LEU A 309 1.09 12.34 15.13
N GLY A 310 1.65 11.62 14.16
CA GLY A 310 0.88 10.95 13.11
C GLY A 310 -0.12 9.96 13.70
N LEU A 311 0.32 9.11 14.65
CA LEU A 311 -0.54 8.16 15.35
C LEU A 311 -1.67 8.83 16.13
N PHE A 312 -1.39 9.94 16.82
CA PHE A 312 -2.41 10.73 17.52
C PHE A 312 -3.53 11.19 16.58
N TYR A 313 -3.19 11.68 15.39
CA TYR A 313 -4.20 12.11 14.41
C TYR A 313 -4.92 10.94 13.73
N PHE A 314 -4.24 9.82 13.42
CA PHE A 314 -4.95 8.63 12.94
C PHE A 314 -5.93 8.05 13.99
N LYS A 315 -5.58 8.08 15.28
CA LYS A 315 -6.51 7.71 16.36
C LYS A 315 -7.72 8.64 16.46
N LYS A 316 -7.56 9.95 16.22
CA LYS A 316 -8.70 10.87 16.09
C LYS A 316 -9.56 10.58 14.85
N ALA A 317 -8.96 10.22 13.73
CA ALA A 317 -9.71 9.80 12.53
C ALA A 317 -10.55 8.54 12.81
N LEU A 318 -10.00 7.55 13.52
CA LEU A 318 -10.75 6.39 14.00
C LEU A 318 -11.90 6.77 14.94
N GLN A 319 -11.68 7.71 15.87
CA GLN A 319 -12.74 8.17 16.79
C GLN A 319 -13.92 8.84 16.04
N GLU A 320 -13.65 9.69 15.04
CA GLU A 320 -14.73 10.24 14.19
C GLU A 320 -15.40 9.15 13.34
N ASN A 321 -14.64 8.18 12.80
CA ASN A 321 -15.17 7.06 12.03
C ASN A 321 -16.11 6.19 12.87
N ASP A 322 -15.66 5.77 14.04
CA ASP A 322 -16.39 4.85 14.92
C ASP A 322 -17.62 5.57 15.54
N HIS A 323 -17.54 6.88 15.78
CA HIS A 323 -18.71 7.70 16.14
C HIS A 323 -19.76 7.76 15.01
N VAL A 324 -19.33 7.90 13.74
CA VAL A 324 -20.23 7.81 12.58
C VAL A 324 -20.81 6.40 12.44
N CYS A 325 -20.03 5.35 12.66
CA CYS A 325 -20.55 3.98 12.63
C CYS A 325 -21.60 3.74 13.72
N ALA A 326 -21.41 4.28 14.93
CA ALA A 326 -22.40 4.20 16.00
C ALA A 326 -23.72 4.94 15.65
N GLN A 327 -23.65 6.05 14.92
CA GLN A 327 -24.85 6.76 14.41
C GLN A 327 -25.60 5.97 13.32
N LEU A 328 -24.94 5.06 12.62
CA LEU A 328 -25.53 4.22 11.56
C LEU A 328 -26.20 2.94 12.10
N GLY A 329 -26.13 2.70 13.42
CA GLY A 329 -26.63 1.49 14.05
C GLY A 329 -25.58 0.38 14.09
N ASP A 330 -25.51 -0.33 15.22
CA ASP A 330 -24.49 -1.35 15.43
C ASP A 330 -24.84 -2.65 14.67
N GLY A 331 -24.09 -2.92 13.59
CA GLY A 331 -24.28 -4.06 12.69
C GLY A 331 -23.82 -5.41 13.27
N SER A 332 -23.88 -5.58 14.59
CA SER A 332 -23.26 -6.67 15.36
C SER A 332 -24.00 -8.02 15.29
N ASN A 333 -25.07 -8.14 14.49
CA ASN A 333 -25.79 -9.40 14.28
C ASN A 333 -26.11 -9.68 12.80
N GLY A 334 -25.24 -10.46 12.15
CA GLY A 334 -25.49 -11.12 10.87
C GLY A 334 -25.19 -10.28 9.61
N GLN A 335 -24.52 -10.89 8.63
CA GLN A 335 -24.18 -10.21 7.36
C GLN A 335 -25.43 -9.72 6.60
N ALA A 336 -26.55 -10.44 6.71
CA ALA A 336 -27.81 -10.14 6.02
C ALA A 336 -28.47 -8.81 6.44
N LYS A 337 -28.14 -8.24 7.61
CA LYS A 337 -28.73 -6.98 8.11
C LYS A 337 -27.89 -5.73 7.81
N LYS A 338 -26.73 -5.86 7.17
CA LYS A 338 -25.75 -4.76 6.99
C LYS A 338 -26.20 -3.61 6.06
N PHE A 339 -27.34 -3.72 5.39
CA PHE A 339 -27.79 -2.77 4.36
C PHE A 339 -29.24 -2.27 4.55
N THR A 340 -29.85 -2.54 5.70
CA THR A 340 -31.23 -2.16 6.03
C THR A 340 -31.24 -1.12 7.17
N GLY A 341 -31.91 0.02 6.96
CA GLY A 341 -31.96 1.12 7.95
C GLY A 341 -30.85 2.17 7.79
N ILE A 342 -29.89 1.95 6.88
CA ILE A 342 -28.77 2.85 6.60
C ILE A 342 -28.97 3.52 5.23
N PRO A 343 -28.93 4.87 5.12
CA PRO A 343 -28.99 5.56 3.83
C PRO A 343 -27.88 5.09 2.88
N MET A 344 -28.21 4.77 1.63
CA MET A 344 -27.27 4.15 0.67
C MET A 344 -25.95 4.93 0.50
N CYS A 345 -25.97 6.27 0.54
CA CYS A 345 -24.75 7.08 0.47
C CYS A 345 -23.80 6.82 1.65
N ALA A 346 -24.33 6.61 2.85
CA ALA A 346 -23.57 6.39 4.08
C ALA A 346 -22.81 5.04 4.12
N LEU A 347 -23.12 4.09 3.22
CA LEU A 347 -22.33 2.87 3.04
C LEU A 347 -20.86 3.15 2.62
N LEU A 348 -20.62 4.33 2.03
CA LEU A 348 -19.27 4.79 1.69
C LEU A 348 -18.53 5.45 2.88
N ALA A 349 -19.22 5.79 3.97
CA ALA A 349 -18.67 6.61 5.06
C ALA A 349 -17.66 5.87 5.95
N ASN A 350 -17.84 4.58 6.19
CA ASN A 350 -16.93 3.79 7.02
C ASN A 350 -15.58 3.59 6.31
N LYS A 351 -14.49 4.08 6.94
CA LYS A 351 -13.10 3.97 6.48
C LYS A 351 -12.21 3.21 7.48
N ARG A 352 -12.79 2.37 8.35
CA ARG A 352 -12.09 1.72 9.47
C ARG A 352 -10.83 0.97 9.04
N TYR A 353 -10.89 0.17 7.97
CA TYR A 353 -9.76 -0.65 7.52
C TYR A 353 -8.66 0.19 6.87
N GLU A 354 -9.03 1.23 6.12
CA GLU A 354 -8.12 2.24 5.57
C GLU A 354 -7.34 2.97 6.70
N LEU A 355 -8.03 3.29 7.80
CA LEU A 355 -7.45 3.95 8.97
C LEU A 355 -6.60 3.02 9.85
N LEU A 356 -7.03 1.76 10.04
CA LEU A 356 -6.28 0.75 10.77
C LEU A 356 -4.98 0.38 10.04
N TYR A 357 -5.01 0.30 8.71
CA TYR A 357 -3.80 0.20 7.89
C TYR A 357 -2.82 1.35 8.21
N ASN A 358 -3.28 2.61 8.15
CA ASN A 358 -2.43 3.77 8.46
C ASN A 358 -1.92 3.76 9.91
N CYS A 359 -2.73 3.31 10.89
CA CYS A 359 -2.30 3.12 12.28
C CYS A 359 -1.22 2.05 12.41
N GLY A 360 -1.38 0.90 11.74
CA GLY A 360 -0.45 -0.22 11.80
C GLY A 360 0.92 0.12 11.21
N ILE A 361 0.95 0.72 10.01
CA ILE A 361 2.18 1.28 9.42
C ILE A 361 2.83 2.28 10.38
N GLN A 362 2.03 3.17 10.98
CA GLN A 362 2.56 4.18 11.87
C GLN A 362 3.10 3.60 13.20
N LEU A 363 2.48 2.55 13.75
CA LEU A 363 2.92 1.86 14.97
C LEU A 363 4.22 1.08 14.76
N LEU A 364 4.39 0.45 13.59
CA LEU A 364 5.62 -0.23 13.21
C LEU A 364 6.80 0.77 13.16
N HIS A 365 6.58 1.94 12.56
CA HIS A 365 7.52 3.07 12.57
C HIS A 365 7.81 3.69 13.96
N ILE A 366 7.04 3.34 15.00
CA ILE A 366 7.28 3.75 16.40
C ILE A 366 8.04 2.64 17.17
N GLY A 367 8.24 1.46 16.57
CA GLY A 367 8.81 0.29 17.26
C GLY A 367 7.80 -0.43 18.16
N ARG A 368 6.51 -0.43 17.79
CA ARG A 368 5.43 -1.13 18.52
C ARG A 368 4.83 -2.26 17.67
N PRO A 369 5.59 -3.34 17.39
CA PRO A 369 5.21 -4.34 16.40
C PRO A 369 3.92 -5.12 16.74
N LEU A 370 3.65 -5.43 18.01
CA LEU A 370 2.45 -6.17 18.40
C LEU A 370 1.16 -5.36 18.16
N ALA A 371 1.13 -4.09 18.59
CA ALA A 371 0.00 -3.19 18.31
C ALA A 371 -0.12 -2.85 16.80
N ALA A 372 0.98 -2.87 16.06
CA ALA A 372 0.96 -2.76 14.60
C ALA A 372 0.31 -4.01 13.97
N PHE A 373 0.70 -5.20 14.42
CA PHE A 373 0.15 -6.49 13.99
C PHE A 373 -1.37 -6.55 14.17
N GLU A 374 -1.89 -6.20 15.36
CA GLU A 374 -3.34 -6.10 15.63
C GLU A 374 -4.07 -5.24 14.58
N CYS A 375 -3.58 -4.03 14.32
CA CYS A 375 -4.18 -3.11 13.34
C CYS A 375 -4.07 -3.60 11.89
N LEU A 376 -2.98 -4.27 11.52
CA LEU A 376 -2.78 -4.79 10.17
C LEU A 376 -3.55 -6.11 9.93
N MET A 377 -3.77 -6.93 10.97
CA MET A 377 -4.58 -8.15 10.91
C MET A 377 -6.07 -7.86 10.71
N GLU A 378 -6.57 -6.72 11.20
CA GLU A 378 -7.89 -6.22 10.84
C GLU A 378 -7.93 -5.74 9.37
N ALA A 379 -6.91 -5.00 8.92
CA ALA A 379 -6.86 -4.51 7.55
C ALA A 379 -6.73 -5.63 6.50
N VAL A 380 -6.00 -6.72 6.78
CA VAL A 380 -5.75 -7.80 5.80
C VAL A 380 -6.98 -8.64 5.51
N GLN A 381 -7.98 -8.68 6.40
CA GLN A 381 -9.27 -9.34 6.13
C GLN A 381 -9.99 -8.73 4.91
N VAL A 382 -9.79 -7.44 4.65
CA VAL A 382 -10.40 -6.71 3.52
C VAL A 382 -9.40 -6.50 2.37
N TYR A 383 -8.10 -6.38 2.69
CA TYR A 383 -7.05 -6.05 1.72
C TYR A 383 -6.05 -7.21 1.51
N HIS A 384 -6.53 -8.46 1.57
CA HIS A 384 -5.73 -9.67 1.41
C HIS A 384 -5.01 -9.79 0.05
N SER A 385 -5.41 -9.02 -0.97
CA SER A 385 -4.74 -8.95 -2.28
C SER A 385 -3.52 -8.02 -2.32
N ASN A 386 -3.20 -7.31 -1.24
CA ASN A 386 -2.11 -6.34 -1.20
C ASN A 386 -0.78 -6.97 -0.71
N PRO A 387 0.23 -7.21 -1.58
CA PRO A 387 1.50 -7.80 -1.19
C PRO A 387 2.33 -6.90 -0.24
N ARG A 388 2.13 -5.58 -0.27
CA ARG A 388 2.78 -4.67 0.70
C ARG A 388 2.26 -4.91 2.12
N LEU A 389 0.97 -5.20 2.29
CA LEU A 389 0.35 -5.44 3.60
C LEU A 389 0.87 -6.73 4.23
N TRP A 390 0.98 -7.80 3.44
CA TRP A 390 1.59 -9.04 3.88
C TRP A 390 3.06 -8.88 4.31
N LEU A 391 3.88 -8.11 3.56
CA LEU A 391 5.24 -7.80 4.01
C LEU A 391 5.23 -7.04 5.35
N ARG A 392 4.30 -6.09 5.56
CA ARG A 392 4.22 -5.32 6.82
C ARG A 392 3.80 -6.19 8.01
N LEU A 393 2.95 -7.20 7.81
CA LEU A 393 2.67 -8.22 8.83
C LEU A 393 3.90 -9.06 9.16
N ALA A 394 4.67 -9.49 8.15
CA ALA A 394 5.93 -10.20 8.36
C ALA A 394 6.98 -9.34 9.09
N GLU A 395 7.12 -8.06 8.74
CA GLU A 395 7.98 -7.11 9.45
C GLU A 395 7.56 -6.92 10.92
N CYS A 396 6.25 -6.93 11.23
CA CYS A 396 5.78 -6.90 12.62
C CYS A 396 6.22 -8.17 13.37
N CYS A 397 6.07 -9.35 12.77
CA CYS A 397 6.50 -10.61 13.36
C CYS A 397 8.02 -10.66 13.58
N ILE A 398 8.81 -10.30 12.55
CA ILE A 398 10.26 -10.19 12.62
C ILE A 398 10.68 -9.21 13.73
N THR A 399 10.04 -8.05 13.83
CA THR A 399 10.39 -7.02 14.84
C THR A 399 9.92 -7.39 16.25
N ALA A 400 8.93 -8.27 16.40
CA ALA A 400 8.48 -8.78 17.69
C ALA A 400 9.36 -9.94 18.22
N ASN A 401 9.87 -10.79 17.32
CA ASN A 401 10.70 -11.95 17.68
C ASN A 401 12.19 -11.65 17.64
N LYS A 402 12.63 -10.64 16.87
CA LYS A 402 13.98 -10.10 17.01
C LYS A 402 14.10 -9.55 18.43
N GLY A 403 14.92 -10.21 19.24
CA GLY A 403 15.20 -9.81 20.62
C GLY A 403 15.52 -8.32 20.68
N SER A 404 14.98 -7.63 21.68
CA SER A 404 15.17 -6.19 21.86
C SER A 404 16.66 -5.80 21.79
N SER A 405 17.01 -4.56 21.43
CA SER A 405 18.43 -4.16 21.43
C SER A 405 19.07 -4.25 22.84
N GLU A 406 18.24 -4.26 23.89
CA GLU A 406 18.64 -4.66 25.24
C GLU A 406 18.95 -6.16 25.40
N GLN A 407 18.32 -7.05 24.64
CA GLN A 407 18.62 -8.49 24.61
C GLN A 407 19.83 -8.82 23.73
N GLU A 408 20.03 -8.15 22.58
CA GLU A 408 21.31 -8.22 21.84
C GLU A 408 22.47 -7.82 22.76
N THR A 409 22.29 -6.78 23.59
CA THR A 409 23.26 -6.37 24.64
C THR A 409 23.15 -7.12 25.98
N LYS A 410 22.33 -8.20 26.06
CA LYS A 410 22.30 -9.18 27.15
C LYS A 410 22.68 -10.60 26.70
N GLY A 411 22.89 -10.86 25.40
CA GLY A 411 23.59 -12.06 24.93
C GLY A 411 24.93 -12.21 25.65
N LEU A 412 25.56 -11.07 25.97
CA LEU A 412 26.61 -10.95 26.96
C LEU A 412 26.40 -9.72 27.87
N PRO A 413 26.33 -9.86 29.21
CA PRO A 413 26.11 -8.73 30.10
C PRO A 413 27.28 -7.72 30.02
N SER A 414 27.00 -6.54 29.48
CA SER A 414 27.99 -5.48 29.18
C SER A 414 28.79 -4.96 30.39
N LYS A 415 28.39 -5.30 31.62
CA LYS A 415 29.11 -5.01 32.88
C LYS A 415 29.99 -6.16 33.39
N LYS A 416 30.07 -7.30 32.68
CA LYS A 416 30.91 -8.47 33.01
C LYS A 416 31.75 -9.03 31.84
N GLY A 417 31.42 -8.70 30.59
CA GLY A 417 32.16 -9.19 29.41
C GLY A 417 31.95 -10.69 29.16
N ILE A 418 32.81 -11.34 28.36
CA ILE A 418 32.66 -12.74 27.88
C ILE A 418 32.60 -13.85 28.97
N VAL A 419 32.56 -13.50 30.26
CA VAL A 419 32.51 -14.43 31.40
C VAL A 419 31.15 -14.37 32.10
N GLN A 420 30.42 -15.49 32.07
CA GLN A 420 29.16 -15.69 32.80
C GLN A 420 29.41 -15.96 34.28
N ALA A 421 30.34 -16.87 34.59
CA ALA A 421 30.68 -17.27 35.96
C ALA A 421 32.14 -17.75 36.08
N VAL A 422 32.63 -17.85 37.32
CA VAL A 422 33.88 -18.54 37.66
C VAL A 422 33.55 -19.51 38.78
N VAL A 423 33.91 -20.78 38.64
CA VAL A 423 33.56 -21.86 39.58
C VAL A 423 34.82 -22.62 40.01
N GLY A 424 34.85 -23.07 41.27
CA GLY A 424 36.02 -23.71 41.85
C GLY A 424 37.18 -22.76 42.17
N GLN A 425 38.22 -23.30 42.80
CA GLN A 425 39.38 -22.55 43.30
C GLN A 425 40.68 -23.31 43.07
N GLY A 426 41.83 -22.61 43.15
CA GLY A 426 43.14 -23.19 42.86
C GLY A 426 43.19 -23.85 41.48
N TYR A 427 43.76 -25.06 41.42
CA TYR A 427 43.84 -25.89 40.21
C TYR A 427 42.47 -26.29 39.62
N HIS A 428 41.38 -26.20 40.40
CA HIS A 428 40.03 -26.54 39.95
C HIS A 428 39.21 -25.32 39.50
N ARG A 429 39.83 -24.13 39.40
CA ARG A 429 39.18 -22.88 38.98
C ARG A 429 38.86 -22.88 37.48
N LYS A 430 37.59 -23.04 37.12
CA LYS A 430 37.08 -22.98 35.74
C LYS A 430 36.41 -21.63 35.47
N ILE A 431 36.56 -21.13 34.24
CA ILE A 431 35.85 -19.95 33.74
C ILE A 431 34.70 -20.45 32.87
N VAL A 432 33.47 -20.07 33.22
CA VAL A 432 32.28 -20.29 32.38
C VAL A 432 32.14 -19.07 31.49
N LEU A 433 32.45 -19.23 30.21
CA LEU A 433 32.14 -18.21 29.20
C LEU A 433 30.62 -18.16 29.01
N ALA A 434 30.04 -16.99 28.72
CA ALA A 434 28.63 -16.97 28.37
C ALA A 434 28.46 -17.56 26.97
N SER A 435 27.85 -18.73 26.90
CA SER A 435 27.26 -19.22 25.67
C SER A 435 26.03 -18.36 25.39
N GLN A 436 25.87 -17.90 24.14
CA GLN A 436 24.53 -17.64 23.64
C GLN A 436 23.80 -18.98 23.66
N SER A 437 23.01 -19.23 24.69
CA SER A 437 22.01 -20.30 24.64
C SER A 437 21.12 -20.01 23.43
N THR A 438 21.01 -20.96 22.51
CA THR A 438 19.83 -21.04 21.64
C THR A 438 18.63 -20.89 22.56
N GLN A 439 17.95 -19.74 22.48
CA GLN A 439 16.69 -19.57 23.18
C GLN A 439 15.71 -20.44 22.43
N ASN A 440 15.57 -21.70 22.88
CA ASN A 440 14.44 -22.54 22.53
C ASN A 440 13.21 -21.66 22.61
N THR A 441 12.55 -21.46 21.48
CA THR A 441 11.35 -20.65 21.37
C THR A 441 10.43 -21.10 22.48
N ILE A 442 10.08 -20.21 23.40
CA ILE A 442 9.14 -20.54 24.48
C ILE A 442 7.77 -20.63 23.80
N TYR A 443 7.51 -21.81 23.22
CA TYR A 443 6.20 -22.17 22.72
C TYR A 443 5.23 -21.97 23.88
N SER A 444 4.27 -21.07 23.66
CA SER A 444 3.21 -20.83 24.63
C SER A 444 2.22 -21.99 24.51
N GLU A 445 2.59 -23.13 25.10
CA GLU A 445 1.77 -24.34 25.20
C GLU A 445 0.44 -23.98 25.89
N GLY A 446 -0.59 -23.75 25.09
CA GLY A 446 -1.88 -23.19 25.54
C GLY A 446 -2.51 -22.16 24.59
N GLN A 447 -1.76 -21.57 23.66
CA GLN A 447 -2.36 -20.71 22.61
C GLN A 447 -2.92 -21.57 21.47
N SER A 448 -4.21 -21.38 21.15
CA SER A 448 -4.89 -22.11 20.09
C SER A 448 -4.34 -21.72 18.71
N ALA A 449 -4.01 -22.71 17.88
CA ALA A 449 -3.50 -22.53 16.52
C ALA A 449 -4.46 -21.79 15.56
N ALA A 450 -5.71 -21.54 15.98
CA ALA A 450 -6.68 -20.73 15.24
C ALA A 450 -6.52 -19.21 15.43
N ILE A 451 -5.71 -18.76 16.40
CA ILE A 451 -5.48 -17.33 16.67
C ILE A 451 -4.18 -16.88 15.99
N PRO A 452 -4.18 -15.87 15.12
CA PRO A 452 -2.96 -15.30 14.55
C PRO A 452 -2.07 -14.68 15.63
N VAL A 453 -0.85 -15.20 15.76
CA VAL A 453 0.18 -14.69 16.69
C VAL A 453 1.37 -14.18 15.87
N ALA A 454 1.97 -13.08 16.30
CA ALA A 454 3.15 -12.48 15.67
C ALA A 454 4.40 -13.35 15.91
N SER A 455 4.50 -14.47 15.21
CA SER A 455 5.55 -15.51 15.29
C SER A 455 6.38 -15.60 14.00
N MET A 456 7.52 -16.28 14.03
CA MET A 456 8.37 -16.43 12.84
C MET A 456 7.72 -17.37 11.80
N GLU A 457 6.96 -18.36 12.24
CA GLU A 457 6.12 -19.22 11.40
C GLU A 457 5.04 -18.41 10.68
N PHE A 458 4.36 -17.50 11.38
CA PHE A 458 3.39 -16.60 10.76
C PHE A 458 4.05 -15.60 9.81
N ALA A 459 5.27 -15.14 10.10
CA ALA A 459 6.07 -14.33 9.19
C ALA A 459 6.34 -15.07 7.86
N ALA A 460 6.67 -16.36 7.91
CA ALA A 460 6.90 -17.18 6.72
C ALA A 460 5.62 -17.31 5.85
N ILE A 461 4.46 -17.52 6.49
CA ILE A 461 3.15 -17.53 5.81
C ILE A 461 2.88 -16.18 5.14
N CYS A 462 3.08 -15.06 5.85
CA CYS A 462 2.92 -13.72 5.30
C CYS A 462 3.85 -13.47 4.11
N LEU A 463 5.12 -13.85 4.18
CA LEU A 463 6.09 -13.66 3.10
C LEU A 463 5.77 -14.51 1.86
N ARG A 464 5.30 -15.76 2.07
CA ARG A 464 4.79 -16.61 0.98
C ARG A 464 3.59 -15.96 0.30
N ASN A 465 2.61 -15.46 1.06
CA ASN A 465 1.45 -14.74 0.51
C ASN A 465 1.88 -13.47 -0.26
N ALA A 466 2.81 -12.70 0.30
CA ALA A 466 3.36 -11.50 -0.34
C ALA A 466 4.03 -11.82 -1.68
N LEU A 467 4.78 -12.92 -1.77
CA LEU A 467 5.47 -13.34 -2.99
C LEU A 467 4.52 -13.88 -4.05
N LEU A 468 3.52 -14.68 -3.67
CA LEU A 468 2.48 -15.22 -4.56
C LEU A 468 1.59 -14.13 -5.21
N LEU A 469 1.47 -12.97 -4.57
CA LEU A 469 0.73 -11.80 -5.06
C LEU A 469 1.56 -10.89 -5.97
N LEU A 470 2.83 -11.21 -6.24
CA LEU A 470 3.63 -10.55 -7.27
C LEU A 470 3.63 -11.41 -8.55
N PRO A 471 3.62 -10.80 -9.76
CA PRO A 471 3.82 -11.55 -10.99
C PRO A 471 5.17 -12.25 -10.95
N GLU A 472 5.25 -13.41 -11.61
CA GLU A 472 6.49 -14.14 -11.73
C GLU A 472 7.56 -13.30 -12.43
N HIS A 473 8.81 -13.52 -12.05
CA HIS A 473 9.93 -12.82 -12.67
C HIS A 473 10.21 -13.45 -14.03
N GLN A 474 9.63 -12.90 -15.09
CA GLN A 474 9.99 -13.23 -16.47
C GLN A 474 11.47 -12.92 -16.69
N GLN A 475 12.32 -13.92 -16.51
CA GLN A 475 13.68 -13.90 -16.97
C GLN A 475 13.62 -13.88 -18.51
N HIS A 476 13.99 -12.74 -19.10
CA HIS A 476 14.15 -12.63 -20.54
C HIS A 476 15.44 -13.36 -20.94
N ASP A 477 15.37 -14.68 -20.94
CA ASP A 477 16.47 -15.58 -21.26
C ASP A 477 16.91 -15.32 -22.72
N SER A 478 17.99 -14.55 -22.89
CA SER A 478 18.47 -14.10 -24.19
C SER A 478 19.22 -15.21 -24.91
N LYS A 479 18.47 -16.24 -25.35
CA LYS A 479 18.93 -17.24 -26.31
C LYS A 479 18.40 -16.87 -27.69
N PRO A 480 19.24 -16.82 -28.74
CA PRO A 480 18.77 -16.66 -30.10
C PRO A 480 17.96 -17.90 -30.52
N ASP A 481 16.99 -17.70 -31.39
CA ASP A 481 16.13 -18.75 -31.92
C ASP A 481 16.95 -19.82 -32.67
N ASN A 482 16.67 -21.10 -32.38
CA ASN A 482 17.05 -22.21 -33.23
C ASN A 482 16.14 -23.42 -32.94
N GLY A 483 15.11 -23.61 -33.76
CA GLY A 483 14.04 -24.57 -33.50
C GLY A 483 14.45 -26.04 -33.65
N SER A 484 13.97 -26.89 -32.74
CA SER A 484 13.84 -28.33 -32.99
C SER A 484 12.60 -28.87 -32.27
N LYS A 485 11.83 -29.73 -32.95
CA LYS A 485 10.61 -30.33 -32.42
C LYS A 485 10.94 -31.57 -31.60
N SER A 486 10.29 -31.75 -30.46
CA SER A 486 9.95 -33.08 -29.95
C SER A 486 8.62 -33.04 -29.19
N CYS A 487 8.00 -34.21 -29.02
CA CYS A 487 6.60 -34.35 -28.62
C CYS A 487 6.46 -35.24 -27.37
N SER A 488 5.38 -35.06 -26.62
CA SER A 488 4.85 -36.04 -25.68
C SER A 488 3.33 -35.86 -25.57
N GLN A 489 2.57 -36.58 -26.39
CA GLN A 489 1.10 -36.56 -26.37
C GLN A 489 0.54 -37.45 -25.26
N SER A 490 -0.50 -36.95 -24.58
CA SER A 490 -1.66 -37.75 -24.15
C SER A 490 -2.84 -36.81 -23.88
N GLY A 491 -4.05 -37.02 -24.39
CA GLY A 491 -4.45 -38.09 -25.33
C GLY A 491 -5.94 -38.44 -25.26
N SER A 492 -6.84 -37.53 -25.67
CA SER A 492 -8.27 -37.84 -25.93
C SER A 492 -8.90 -36.78 -26.84
N THR A 493 -9.41 -37.22 -27.99
CA THR A 493 -10.31 -36.47 -28.90
C THR A 493 -11.79 -36.81 -28.58
N GLU A 494 -12.88 -36.32 -29.19
CA GLU A 494 -13.24 -35.45 -30.34
C GLU A 494 -14.72 -35.02 -30.07
N SER A 495 -15.39 -33.99 -30.61
CA SER A 495 -15.13 -32.82 -31.50
C SER A 495 -16.35 -31.86 -31.32
N GLY A 496 -16.53 -30.69 -31.97
CA GLY A 496 -15.74 -29.96 -32.98
C GLY A 496 -16.49 -28.71 -33.49
N SER A 497 -15.79 -27.86 -34.28
CA SER A 497 -16.23 -26.59 -34.94
C SER A 497 -16.81 -25.46 -34.04
N GLU A 498 -16.29 -24.22 -33.99
CA GLU A 498 -15.92 -23.24 -35.05
C GLU A 498 -17.15 -22.62 -35.75
N THR A 499 -17.29 -21.31 -35.98
CA THR A 499 -16.39 -20.12 -35.98
C THR A 499 -17.09 -18.92 -35.26
N SER A 500 -16.59 -17.69 -35.09
CA SER A 500 -15.46 -16.97 -35.71
C SER A 500 -14.83 -15.91 -34.77
N ASP A 501 -13.55 -15.62 -35.02
CA ASP A 501 -12.70 -14.74 -34.20
C ASP A 501 -12.69 -13.25 -34.67
N ALA A 502 -11.97 -12.42 -33.91
CA ALA A 502 -11.26 -11.20 -34.34
C ALA A 502 -11.96 -9.82 -34.31
N CYS A 503 -11.96 -9.18 -33.12
CA CYS A 503 -11.78 -7.72 -32.99
C CYS A 503 -10.60 -7.38 -32.03
N SER A 504 -9.38 -7.76 -32.44
CA SER A 504 -8.15 -7.47 -31.69
C SER A 504 -7.77 -5.97 -31.72
N GLY A 505 -8.41 -5.17 -30.84
CA GLY A 505 -8.01 -3.80 -30.59
C GLY A 505 -6.59 -3.71 -30.01
N LYS A 506 -5.66 -3.11 -30.78
CA LYS A 506 -4.28 -2.83 -30.34
C LYS A 506 -4.26 -1.87 -29.15
N THR A 507 -4.38 -2.43 -27.95
CA THR A 507 -4.21 -1.70 -26.70
C THR A 507 -2.73 -1.36 -26.55
N GLN A 508 -2.40 -0.09 -26.31
CA GLN A 508 -1.03 0.31 -25.98
C GLN A 508 -0.57 -0.41 -24.70
N GLU A 509 0.70 -0.79 -24.60
CA GLU A 509 1.28 -1.32 -23.37
C GLU A 509 1.41 -0.23 -22.30
N GLY A 510 0.27 0.17 -21.72
CA GLY A 510 0.22 0.93 -20.49
C GLY A 510 0.80 0.11 -19.33
N ASP A 511 1.47 0.81 -18.41
CA ASP A 511 2.12 0.23 -17.23
C ASP A 511 1.14 -0.72 -16.49
N LYS A 512 1.45 -2.02 -16.44
CA LYS A 512 0.60 -3.02 -15.77
C LYS A 512 0.72 -2.87 -14.25
N PHE A 513 -0.03 -1.91 -13.70
CA PHE A 513 -0.14 -1.66 -12.27
C PHE A 513 -0.71 -2.88 -11.53
N ILE A 514 -0.12 -3.26 -10.39
CA ILE A 514 -0.73 -4.25 -9.48
C ILE A 514 -1.62 -3.52 -8.47
N PRO A 515 -2.91 -3.88 -8.32
CA PRO A 515 -3.76 -3.37 -7.25
C PRO A 515 -3.13 -3.57 -5.87
N ALA A 516 -3.13 -2.52 -5.04
CA ALA A 516 -2.47 -2.53 -3.73
C ALA A 516 -3.26 -1.74 -2.66
N ALA A 517 -4.59 -1.80 -2.72
CA ALA A 517 -5.47 -1.11 -1.78
C ALA A 517 -5.14 -1.47 -0.31
N PRO A 518 -5.26 -0.53 0.65
CA PRO A 518 -5.75 0.84 0.51
C PRO A 518 -4.67 1.83 0.00
N SER A 519 -3.47 1.36 -0.33
CA SER A 519 -2.41 2.18 -0.93
C SER A 519 -2.53 2.30 -2.46
N SER A 520 -1.85 3.29 -3.06
CA SER A 520 -1.77 3.41 -4.52
C SER A 520 -1.22 2.13 -5.17
N PRO A 521 -1.66 1.74 -6.38
CA PRO A 521 -1.13 0.56 -7.08
C PRO A 521 0.40 0.54 -7.21
N LEU A 522 0.97 -0.65 -7.35
CA LEU A 522 2.41 -0.83 -7.56
C LEU A 522 2.81 -0.55 -9.01
N ARG A 523 3.82 0.31 -9.21
CA ARG A 523 4.54 0.45 -10.50
C ARG A 523 5.61 -0.64 -10.64
N LYS A 524 6.04 -0.97 -11.86
CA LYS A 524 7.05 -2.01 -12.15
C LYS A 524 8.30 -1.95 -11.24
N GLN A 525 8.90 -0.77 -11.08
CA GLN A 525 10.08 -0.59 -10.20
C GLN A 525 9.76 -0.82 -8.72
N GLU A 526 8.53 -0.52 -8.27
CA GLU A 526 8.09 -0.76 -6.90
C GLU A 526 7.85 -2.27 -6.67
N VAL A 527 7.42 -3.02 -7.70
CA VAL A 527 7.31 -4.50 -7.68
C VAL A 527 8.69 -5.15 -7.59
N GLU A 528 9.65 -4.70 -8.41
CA GLU A 528 11.04 -5.14 -8.36
C GLU A 528 11.63 -4.95 -6.94
N ASN A 529 11.53 -3.73 -6.40
CA ASN A 529 12.03 -3.40 -5.06
C ASN A 529 11.32 -4.20 -3.96
N LEU A 530 10.00 -4.38 -4.06
CA LEU A 530 9.20 -5.15 -3.09
C LEU A 530 9.58 -6.64 -3.09
N ARG A 531 9.84 -7.23 -4.26
CA ARG A 531 10.33 -8.62 -4.37
C ARG A 531 11.69 -8.78 -3.67
N CYS A 532 12.61 -7.83 -3.83
CA CYS A 532 13.89 -7.84 -3.12
C CYS A 532 13.70 -7.83 -1.59
N SER A 533 12.83 -6.96 -1.06
CA SER A 533 12.52 -6.93 0.37
C SER A 533 11.88 -8.23 0.88
N ILE A 534 10.92 -8.79 0.14
CA ILE A 534 10.27 -10.06 0.51
C ILE A 534 11.28 -11.21 0.54
N LEU A 535 12.15 -11.33 -0.48
CA LEU A 535 13.17 -12.38 -0.54
C LEU A 535 14.21 -12.25 0.59
N ALA A 536 14.65 -11.04 0.92
CA ALA A 536 15.55 -10.78 2.05
C ALA A 536 14.91 -11.19 3.39
N CYS A 537 13.66 -10.81 3.63
CA CYS A 537 12.92 -11.23 4.82
C CYS A 537 12.66 -12.75 4.83
N SER A 538 12.43 -13.38 3.66
CA SER A 538 12.20 -14.84 3.56
C SER A 538 13.45 -15.63 3.92
N ALA A 539 14.62 -15.19 3.45
CA ALA A 539 15.89 -15.79 3.82
C ALA A 539 16.16 -15.66 5.34
N TYR A 540 15.95 -14.47 5.91
CA TYR A 540 16.10 -14.25 7.36
C TYR A 540 15.14 -15.11 8.20
N VAL A 541 13.87 -15.19 7.83
CA VAL A 541 12.88 -15.99 8.55
C VAL A 541 13.17 -17.49 8.43
N ALA A 542 13.61 -17.96 7.27
CA ALA A 542 13.99 -19.36 7.08
C ALA A 542 15.22 -19.75 7.94
N LEU A 543 16.25 -18.90 8.03
CA LEU A 543 17.38 -19.09 8.96
C LEU A 543 16.92 -19.17 10.42
N ALA A 544 16.06 -18.24 10.84
CA ALA A 544 15.54 -18.20 12.21
C ALA A 544 14.63 -19.39 12.57
N LEU A 545 14.07 -20.07 11.56
CA LEU A 545 13.31 -21.33 11.71
C LEU A 545 14.17 -22.59 11.49
N GLY A 546 15.47 -22.44 11.16
CA GLY A 546 16.38 -23.55 10.89
C GLY A 546 16.26 -24.19 9.49
N ASP A 547 15.39 -23.67 8.61
CA ASP A 547 15.27 -24.12 7.22
C ASP A 547 16.36 -23.50 6.35
N ASN A 548 17.57 -24.03 6.49
CA ASN A 548 18.75 -23.57 5.76
C ASN A 548 18.62 -23.78 4.24
N LEU A 549 17.82 -24.75 3.78
CA LEU A 549 17.64 -24.99 2.34
C LEU A 549 16.76 -23.89 1.71
N MET A 550 15.65 -23.53 2.34
CA MET A 550 14.83 -22.41 1.89
C MET A 550 15.52 -21.06 2.10
N ALA A 551 16.31 -20.91 3.16
CA ALA A 551 17.15 -19.72 3.37
C ALA A 551 18.10 -19.46 2.20
N LEU A 552 18.86 -20.49 1.80
CA LEU A 552 19.78 -20.41 0.66
C LEU A 552 19.02 -20.09 -0.64
N ASN A 553 17.93 -20.82 -0.92
CA ASN A 553 17.08 -20.63 -2.10
C ASN A 553 16.53 -19.19 -2.21
N HIS A 554 16.11 -18.58 -1.09
CA HIS A 554 15.68 -17.19 -1.05
C HIS A 554 16.83 -16.18 -1.19
N ALA A 555 17.99 -16.45 -0.57
CA ALA A 555 19.18 -15.61 -0.66
C ALA A 555 19.80 -15.61 -2.07
N GLU A 556 19.86 -16.77 -2.74
CA GLU A 556 20.26 -16.90 -4.14
C GLU A 556 19.29 -16.15 -5.05
N LYS A 557 17.96 -16.35 -4.90
CA LYS A 557 16.95 -15.61 -5.68
C LYS A 557 17.01 -14.10 -5.49
N LEU A 558 17.42 -13.63 -4.32
CA LEU A 558 17.69 -12.21 -4.04
C LEU A 558 18.91 -11.72 -4.81
N LEU A 559 20.03 -12.44 -4.75
CA LEU A 559 21.29 -12.09 -5.44
C LEU A 559 21.17 -12.12 -6.98
N HIS A 560 20.25 -12.92 -7.53
CA HIS A 560 19.92 -12.94 -8.96
C HIS A 560 19.00 -11.80 -9.42
N GLN A 561 18.52 -10.90 -8.55
CA GLN A 561 17.70 -9.76 -8.97
C GLN A 561 18.55 -8.70 -9.70
N THR A 562 18.13 -8.30 -10.90
CA THR A 562 18.89 -7.38 -11.79
C THR A 562 19.11 -5.97 -11.23
N LYS A 563 18.32 -5.55 -10.23
CA LYS A 563 18.42 -4.26 -9.55
C LYS A 563 18.35 -4.45 -8.04
N LEU A 564 19.50 -4.72 -7.44
CA LEU A 564 19.64 -4.95 -6.00
C LEU A 564 20.44 -3.81 -5.36
N SER A 565 19.97 -3.24 -4.26
CA SER A 565 20.73 -2.24 -3.49
C SER A 565 21.86 -2.91 -2.70
N GLY A 566 22.98 -2.22 -2.48
CA GLY A 566 24.15 -2.80 -1.80
C GLY A 566 23.85 -3.34 -0.40
N SER A 567 22.93 -2.71 0.34
CA SER A 567 22.45 -3.25 1.62
C SER A 567 21.78 -4.61 1.49
N LEU A 568 20.92 -4.81 0.48
CA LEU A 568 20.24 -6.10 0.26
C LEU A 568 21.17 -7.13 -0.38
N LYS A 569 22.15 -6.71 -1.19
CA LYS A 569 23.22 -7.57 -1.70
C LYS A 569 24.10 -8.09 -0.56
N PHE A 570 24.50 -7.20 0.36
CA PHE A 570 25.25 -7.54 1.57
C PHE A 570 24.50 -8.58 2.43
N LEU A 571 23.20 -8.36 2.70
CA LEU A 571 22.37 -9.33 3.42
C LEU A 571 22.22 -10.65 2.65
N GLY A 572 22.02 -10.62 1.34
CA GLY A 572 21.94 -11.83 0.51
C GLY A 572 23.20 -12.69 0.56
N HIS A 573 24.39 -12.08 0.52
CA HIS A 573 25.64 -12.82 0.72
C HIS A 573 25.79 -13.38 2.14
N LEU A 574 25.40 -12.62 3.18
CA LEU A 574 25.44 -13.13 4.56
C LEU A 574 24.49 -14.31 4.77
N TYR A 575 23.23 -14.19 4.36
CA TYR A 575 22.23 -15.24 4.56
C TYR A 575 22.55 -16.51 3.76
N ALA A 576 23.08 -16.37 2.53
CA ALA A 576 23.57 -17.50 1.76
C ALA A 576 24.77 -18.18 2.46
N ALA A 577 25.74 -17.41 2.98
CA ALA A 577 26.89 -17.97 3.68
C ALA A 577 26.51 -18.70 4.99
N GLU A 578 25.59 -18.13 5.77
CA GLU A 578 25.08 -18.73 7.01
C GLU A 578 24.32 -20.03 6.76
N ALA A 579 23.46 -20.05 5.72
CA ALA A 579 22.79 -21.25 5.26
C ALA A 579 23.78 -22.32 4.75
N LEU A 580 24.78 -21.93 3.95
CA LEU A 580 25.79 -22.84 3.42
C LEU A 580 26.68 -23.44 4.51
N ILE A 581 27.06 -22.67 5.54
CA ILE A 581 27.78 -23.18 6.72
C ILE A 581 26.92 -24.21 7.47
N SER A 582 25.63 -23.92 7.68
CA SER A 582 24.68 -24.82 8.34
C SER A 582 24.33 -26.07 7.50
N LEU A 583 24.68 -26.09 6.22
CA LEU A 583 24.59 -27.22 5.29
C LEU A 583 25.96 -27.90 5.04
N ASP A 584 26.98 -27.61 5.86
CA ASP A 584 28.37 -28.07 5.74
C ASP A 584 29.10 -27.72 4.41
N ARG A 585 28.50 -26.85 3.60
CA ARG A 585 29.06 -26.33 2.33
C ARG A 585 29.98 -25.14 2.56
N ILE A 586 30.91 -25.27 3.52
CA ILE A 586 31.74 -24.16 4.01
C ILE A 586 32.63 -23.55 2.90
N SER A 587 33.07 -24.36 1.93
CA SER A 587 33.83 -23.88 0.76
C SER A 587 33.04 -22.89 -0.10
N ASP A 588 31.73 -23.10 -0.26
CA ASP A 588 30.86 -22.24 -1.04
C ASP A 588 30.53 -20.96 -0.25
N ALA A 589 30.32 -21.09 1.06
CA ALA A 589 30.12 -19.95 1.97
C ALA A 589 31.28 -18.94 1.91
N ILE A 590 32.53 -19.42 1.80
CA ILE A 590 33.72 -18.58 1.66
C ILE A 590 33.65 -17.66 0.43
N ALA A 591 33.03 -18.10 -0.68
CA ALA A 591 32.87 -17.26 -1.87
C ALA A 591 31.87 -16.10 -1.65
N HIS A 592 30.79 -16.34 -0.90
CA HIS A 592 29.85 -15.29 -0.51
C HIS A 592 30.47 -14.32 0.52
N LEU A 593 31.33 -14.81 1.41
CA LEU A 593 31.99 -14.03 2.46
C LEU A 593 33.21 -13.20 1.98
N ASN A 594 33.52 -13.16 0.67
CA ASN A 594 34.55 -12.27 0.13
C ASN A 594 34.17 -10.78 0.39
N PRO A 595 34.98 -9.98 1.11
CA PRO A 595 34.71 -8.56 1.34
C PRO A 595 34.61 -7.70 0.07
N GLU A 596 35.16 -8.16 -1.05
CA GLU A 596 35.04 -7.49 -2.36
C GLU A 596 33.60 -7.50 -2.89
N ASN A 597 32.76 -8.45 -2.45
CA ASN A 597 31.32 -8.48 -2.78
C ASN A 597 30.59 -7.21 -2.31
N VAL A 598 31.13 -6.53 -1.28
CA VAL A 598 30.61 -5.28 -0.72
C VAL A 598 31.18 -4.08 -1.47
N THR A 599 30.43 -3.61 -2.46
CA THR A 599 30.72 -2.39 -3.24
C THR A 599 30.16 -1.13 -2.60
N ASP A 600 28.95 -1.20 -2.05
CA ASP A 600 28.24 -0.10 -1.40
C ASP A 600 27.32 -0.62 -0.28
N VAL A 601 26.77 0.31 0.51
CA VAL A 601 25.78 0.03 1.57
C VAL A 601 24.52 0.90 1.39
N SER A 602 24.15 1.19 0.15
CA SER A 602 22.93 1.98 -0.13
C SER A 602 21.66 1.20 0.25
N LEU A 603 20.64 1.93 0.72
CA LEU A 603 19.32 1.35 1.06
C LEU A 603 18.32 1.41 -0.11
N GLY A 604 18.61 2.20 -1.15
CA GLY A 604 17.75 2.35 -2.33
C GLY A 604 18.52 2.11 -3.61
N VAL A 605 17.88 1.48 -4.59
CA VAL A 605 18.39 1.36 -5.95
C VAL A 605 18.55 2.75 -6.56
N SER A 606 19.69 3.03 -7.18
CA SER A 606 19.91 4.27 -7.93
C SER A 606 19.00 4.34 -9.15
N SER A 607 18.10 5.31 -9.18
CA SER A 607 17.30 5.61 -10.36
C SER A 607 18.20 6.24 -11.44
N SER A 608 18.46 5.52 -12.52
CA SER A 608 19.16 6.02 -13.70
C SER A 608 18.49 7.29 -14.25
N GLU A 609 19.27 8.35 -14.45
CA GLU A 609 18.78 9.74 -14.57
C GLU A 609 18.03 10.11 -15.86
N GLN A 610 17.63 9.14 -16.70
CA GLN A 610 17.13 9.40 -18.06
C GLN A 610 15.62 9.67 -18.19
N ASP A 611 14.83 9.58 -17.11
CA ASP A 611 13.36 9.75 -17.15
C ASP A 611 12.84 10.97 -16.35
N GLN A 612 13.66 12.03 -16.21
CA GLN A 612 13.18 13.34 -15.77
C GLN A 612 13.73 14.44 -16.70
N GLY A 613 12.85 14.94 -17.57
CA GLY A 613 13.17 16.04 -18.49
C GLY A 613 13.68 17.27 -17.73
N SER A 614 14.88 17.71 -18.08
CA SER A 614 15.66 18.71 -17.34
C SER A 614 14.92 20.04 -17.19
N ASP A 615 14.63 20.43 -15.94
CA ASP A 615 14.06 21.73 -15.60
C ASP A 615 14.75 22.25 -14.33
N LYS A 616 15.89 22.95 -14.53
CA LYS A 616 16.66 23.57 -13.43
C LYS A 616 15.93 24.81 -12.92
N GLY A 617 14.99 24.61 -12.00
CA GLY A 617 14.29 25.69 -11.29
C GLY A 617 14.14 25.40 -9.81
N ASP A 618 15.06 25.97 -9.01
CA ASP A 618 14.99 26.17 -7.55
C ASP A 618 14.39 25.01 -6.72
N LEU A 619 14.89 23.80 -6.99
CA LEU A 619 14.85 22.71 -6.02
C LEU A 619 16.04 22.84 -5.08
N GLU A 620 15.87 23.64 -4.02
CA GLU A 620 16.70 23.54 -2.81
C GLU A 620 16.90 22.07 -2.43
N PRO A 621 18.14 21.62 -2.16
CA PRO A 621 18.41 20.22 -1.88
C PRO A 621 17.60 19.78 -0.65
N VAL A 622 16.81 18.72 -0.80
CA VAL A 622 15.95 18.21 0.27
C VAL A 622 16.81 17.91 1.49
N GLU A 623 16.67 18.73 2.54
CA GLU A 623 17.29 18.47 3.85
C GLU A 623 16.92 17.05 4.28
N SER A 624 17.89 16.14 4.27
CA SER A 624 17.74 14.70 4.51
C SER A 624 17.52 14.44 6.00
N SER A 625 16.37 14.90 6.46
CA SER A 625 16.05 15.19 7.85
C SER A 625 16.00 13.90 8.69
N GLY A 626 17.11 13.64 9.39
CA GLY A 626 17.16 12.64 10.45
C GLY A 626 16.97 11.20 9.99
N LYS A 627 17.49 10.80 8.81
CA LYS A 627 17.66 9.37 8.50
C LYS A 627 18.75 8.77 9.41
N GLN A 628 18.39 8.43 10.64
CA GLN A 628 19.06 7.35 11.35
C GLN A 628 18.94 6.11 10.46
N THR A 629 20.07 5.55 10.04
CA THR A 629 20.08 4.23 9.40
C THR A 629 19.45 3.24 10.38
N PRO A 630 18.53 2.35 9.95
CA PRO A 630 17.97 1.36 10.86
C PRO A 630 19.10 0.51 11.41
N LEU A 631 19.07 0.24 12.72
CA LEU A 631 20.14 -0.44 13.50
C LEU A 631 20.57 -1.82 12.95
N CYS A 632 19.83 -2.37 11.98
CA CYS A 632 20.10 -3.65 11.33
C CYS A 632 20.93 -3.55 10.04
N TYR A 633 21.32 -2.35 9.59
CA TYR A 633 22.11 -2.14 8.37
C TYR A 633 23.50 -1.53 8.68
N PRO A 634 24.56 -1.94 7.95
CA PRO A 634 25.91 -1.43 8.18
C PRO A 634 26.02 0.06 7.89
N SER A 635 26.63 0.81 8.79
CA SER A 635 26.78 2.28 8.69
C SER A 635 27.76 2.74 7.61
N SER A 636 28.62 1.84 7.12
CA SER A 636 29.63 2.12 6.11
C SER A 636 30.10 0.84 5.42
N VAL A 637 30.72 0.98 4.24
CA VAL A 637 31.40 -0.13 3.54
C VAL A 637 32.52 -0.74 4.40
N SER A 638 33.21 0.05 5.24
CA SER A 638 34.24 -0.47 6.17
C SER A 638 33.63 -1.40 7.21
N SER A 639 32.51 -0.99 7.84
CA SER A 639 31.76 -1.81 8.79
C SER A 639 31.26 -3.11 8.14
N ALA A 640 30.62 -3.02 6.96
CA ALA A 640 30.15 -4.19 6.22
C ALA A 640 31.28 -5.17 5.85
N ARG A 641 32.43 -4.67 5.38
CA ARG A 641 33.60 -5.50 5.05
C ARG A 641 34.23 -6.13 6.30
N SER A 642 34.21 -5.43 7.44
CA SER A 642 34.65 -5.99 8.73
C SER A 642 33.75 -7.15 9.18
N THR A 643 32.41 -7.01 9.06
CA THR A 643 31.47 -8.12 9.31
C THR A 643 31.73 -9.33 8.40
N MET A 644 31.95 -9.11 7.10
CA MET A 644 32.34 -10.17 6.17
C MET A 644 33.64 -10.87 6.61
N LEU A 645 34.66 -10.12 7.00
CA LEU A 645 35.94 -10.67 7.49
C LEU A 645 35.80 -11.45 8.80
N PHE A 646 34.97 -11.01 9.76
CA PHE A 646 34.72 -11.77 10.99
C PHE A 646 34.07 -13.13 10.68
N ASN A 647 33.04 -13.15 9.82
CA ASN A 647 32.36 -14.37 9.42
C ASN A 647 33.24 -15.29 8.54
N LEU A 648 34.05 -14.71 7.66
CA LEU A 648 35.07 -15.43 6.89
C LEU A 648 36.12 -16.07 7.81
N GLY A 649 36.48 -15.39 8.90
CA GLY A 649 37.31 -15.94 9.97
C GLY A 649 36.69 -17.18 10.60
N SER A 650 35.39 -17.15 10.89
CA SER A 650 34.64 -18.33 11.38
C SER A 650 34.65 -19.48 10.38
N ALA A 651 34.39 -19.21 9.08
CA ALA A 651 34.40 -20.23 8.03
C ALA A 651 35.78 -20.91 7.86
N TYR A 652 36.87 -20.13 7.89
CA TYR A 652 38.23 -20.70 7.89
C TYR A 652 38.53 -21.49 9.16
N CYS A 653 38.00 -21.06 10.32
CA CYS A 653 38.17 -21.77 11.58
C CYS A 653 37.48 -23.14 11.59
N LEU A 654 36.26 -23.25 11.05
CA LEU A 654 35.56 -24.51 10.86
C LEU A 654 36.33 -25.47 9.93
N ARG A 655 36.93 -24.94 8.85
CA ARG A 655 37.83 -25.71 7.97
C ARG A 655 39.24 -25.96 8.56
N SER A 656 39.46 -25.65 9.84
CA SER A 656 40.75 -25.75 10.54
C SER A 656 41.91 -24.94 9.92
N GLU A 657 41.61 -23.97 9.06
CA GLU A 657 42.59 -23.07 8.43
C GLU A 657 42.92 -21.88 9.37
N TYR A 658 43.31 -22.18 10.61
CA TYR A 658 43.40 -21.23 11.75
C TYR A 658 44.24 -19.96 11.46
N GLU A 659 45.31 -20.08 10.68
CA GLU A 659 46.15 -18.93 10.34
C GLU A 659 45.52 -17.98 9.31
N LYS A 660 44.58 -18.46 8.46
CA LYS A 660 43.74 -17.57 7.65
C LYS A 660 42.67 -16.92 8.53
N ALA A 661 42.05 -17.68 9.44
CA ALA A 661 41.08 -17.15 10.40
C ALA A 661 41.66 -16.00 11.25
N ARG A 662 42.89 -16.17 11.78
CA ARG A 662 43.65 -15.14 12.49
C ARG A 662 43.87 -13.89 11.64
N LYS A 663 44.26 -14.04 10.36
CA LYS A 663 44.46 -12.90 9.44
C LYS A 663 43.17 -12.13 9.19
N CYS A 664 42.06 -12.81 8.94
CA CYS A 664 40.76 -12.17 8.78
C CYS A 664 40.34 -11.38 10.03
N LEU A 665 40.55 -11.94 11.24
CA LEU A 665 40.29 -11.27 12.51
C LEU A 665 41.13 -10.00 12.73
N HIS A 666 42.45 -10.05 12.46
CA HIS A 666 43.30 -8.86 12.53
C HIS A 666 42.87 -7.79 11.54
N GLN A 667 42.56 -8.18 10.30
CA GLN A 667 42.11 -7.25 9.27
C GLN A 667 40.77 -6.60 9.65
N ALA A 668 39.78 -7.40 10.06
CA ALA A 668 38.46 -6.92 10.50
C ALA A 668 38.58 -5.89 11.63
N ALA A 669 39.36 -6.21 12.67
CA ALA A 669 39.57 -5.36 13.84
C ALA A 669 40.44 -4.11 13.56
N SER A 670 41.07 -4.00 12.39
CA SER A 670 41.73 -2.77 11.93
C SER A 670 40.79 -1.81 11.20
N MET A 671 39.59 -2.28 10.81
CA MET A 671 38.62 -1.56 9.99
C MET A 671 37.43 -0.96 10.77
N VAL A 672 37.33 -1.24 12.06
CA VAL A 672 36.25 -0.79 12.98
C VAL A 672 36.82 -0.43 14.35
N ASN A 673 36.07 0.34 15.16
CA ASN A 673 36.51 0.64 16.53
C ASN A 673 36.48 -0.60 17.42
N THR A 674 37.29 -0.61 18.49
CA THR A 674 37.31 -1.71 19.48
C THR A 674 35.99 -1.91 20.24
N LYS A 675 35.03 -0.98 20.14
CA LYS A 675 33.67 -1.08 20.66
C LYS A 675 32.65 -1.65 19.65
N GLU A 676 33.04 -1.77 18.39
CA GLU A 676 32.21 -2.27 17.27
C GLU A 676 32.55 -3.74 16.92
N ILE A 677 33.60 -4.30 17.53
CA ILE A 677 33.96 -5.72 17.39
C ILE A 677 32.89 -6.56 18.10
N PRO A 678 32.21 -7.50 17.42
CA PRO A 678 31.19 -8.34 18.04
C PRO A 678 31.82 -9.30 19.06
N PRO A 679 31.15 -9.59 20.19
CA PRO A 679 31.67 -10.51 21.20
C PRO A 679 32.01 -11.91 20.66
N GLU A 680 31.31 -12.35 19.62
CA GLU A 680 31.49 -13.62 18.92
C GLU A 680 32.88 -13.69 18.25
N ALA A 681 33.36 -12.57 17.70
CA ALA A 681 34.72 -12.47 17.16
C ALA A 681 35.78 -12.50 18.27
N ILE A 682 35.47 -11.97 19.47
CA ILE A 682 36.35 -12.08 20.64
C ILE A 682 36.43 -13.54 21.10
N LEU A 683 35.30 -14.26 21.13
CA LEU A 683 35.24 -15.70 21.43
C LEU A 683 36.00 -16.53 20.38
N LEU A 684 35.89 -16.21 19.09
CA LEU A 684 36.67 -16.84 18.03
C LEU A 684 38.18 -16.62 18.22
N GLY A 685 38.60 -15.41 18.61
CA GLY A 685 39.99 -15.12 18.97
C GLY A 685 40.48 -15.94 20.17
N VAL A 686 39.65 -16.11 21.21
CA VAL A 686 39.95 -17.00 22.34
C VAL A 686 40.13 -18.45 21.87
N TYR A 687 39.25 -18.95 20.99
CA TYR A 687 39.31 -20.31 20.46
C TYR A 687 40.61 -20.56 19.66
N LEU A 688 40.98 -19.65 18.75
CA LEU A 688 42.20 -19.78 17.95
C LEU A 688 43.47 -19.80 18.81
N GLU A 689 43.54 -18.97 19.86
CA GLU A 689 44.67 -18.99 20.78
C GLU A 689 44.68 -20.22 21.69
N LEU A 690 43.54 -20.84 21.99
CA LEU A 690 43.48 -22.14 22.66
C LEU A 690 43.93 -23.28 21.75
N GLN A 691 43.52 -23.31 20.47
CA GLN A 691 43.98 -24.30 19.49
C GLN A 691 45.49 -24.21 19.25
N ASN A 692 46.07 -23.00 19.27
CA ASN A 692 47.51 -22.79 19.21
C ASN A 692 48.25 -23.06 20.54
N GLY A 693 47.57 -23.51 21.61
CA GLY A 693 48.18 -23.75 22.92
C GLY A 693 48.53 -22.49 23.73
N ASN A 694 48.24 -21.30 23.21
CA ASN A 694 48.53 -19.99 23.79
C ASN A 694 47.54 -19.61 24.91
N THR A 695 47.38 -20.49 25.90
CA THR A 695 46.44 -20.35 27.03
C THR A 695 46.59 -19.03 27.79
N GLN A 696 47.80 -18.48 27.89
CA GLN A 696 48.04 -17.16 28.49
C GLN A 696 47.43 -16.00 27.68
N LEU A 697 47.49 -16.06 26.35
CA LEU A 697 46.93 -15.03 25.46
C LEU A 697 45.41 -15.14 25.37
N ALA A 698 44.87 -16.35 25.32
CA ALA A 698 43.43 -16.61 25.46
C ALA A 698 42.88 -16.01 26.78
N LEU A 699 43.55 -16.26 27.91
CA LEU A 699 43.21 -15.64 29.21
C LEU A 699 43.37 -14.12 29.23
N GLN A 700 44.28 -13.56 28.43
CA GLN A 700 44.45 -12.11 28.28
C GLN A 700 43.29 -11.47 27.48
N ILE A 701 42.86 -12.10 26.38
CA ILE A 701 41.71 -11.68 25.58
C ILE A 701 40.44 -11.68 26.45
N ILE A 702 40.22 -12.77 27.22
CA ILE A 702 39.11 -12.87 28.19
C ILE A 702 39.17 -11.75 29.24
N LYS A 703 40.33 -11.52 29.87
CA LYS A 703 40.48 -10.49 30.92
C LYS A 703 40.29 -9.06 30.43
N ARG A 704 40.61 -8.77 29.16
CA ARG A 704 40.51 -7.41 28.58
C ARG A 704 39.23 -7.18 27.78
N ASN A 705 38.50 -8.24 27.44
CA ASN A 705 37.35 -8.21 26.52
C ASN A 705 37.69 -7.46 25.22
N GLN A 706 38.87 -7.76 24.67
CA GLN A 706 39.48 -7.11 23.52
C GLN A 706 40.21 -8.16 22.69
N LEU A 707 39.90 -8.23 21.39
CA LEU A 707 40.51 -9.18 20.45
C LEU A 707 42.02 -8.93 20.27
N LEU A 708 42.43 -7.66 20.26
CA LEU A 708 43.83 -7.24 20.07
C LEU A 708 44.36 -6.49 21.30
N PRO A 709 45.65 -6.66 21.69
CA PRO A 709 46.28 -5.81 22.69
C PRO A 709 46.30 -4.35 22.21
N SER A 710 45.90 -3.41 23.07
CA SER A 710 46.05 -1.97 22.78
C SER A 710 47.52 -1.61 22.61
N VAL A 711 47.91 -1.28 21.37
CA VAL A 711 49.13 -0.54 21.10
C VAL A 711 48.94 0.87 21.65
N LYS A 712 49.66 1.21 22.72
CA LYS A 712 49.75 2.61 23.17
C LYS A 712 50.42 3.41 22.06
N PRO A 713 49.90 4.59 21.66
CA PRO A 713 50.65 5.48 20.79
C PRO A 713 51.97 5.85 21.49
N ALA A 714 53.09 5.68 20.80
CA ALA A 714 54.39 6.04 21.34
C ALA A 714 54.46 7.56 21.53
N SER A 715 54.63 8.01 22.77
CA SER A 715 54.88 9.42 23.06
C SER A 715 56.19 9.85 22.40
N SER A 716 56.12 10.85 21.51
CA SER A 716 57.29 11.43 20.85
C SER A 716 58.32 11.93 21.87
N PRO A 717 59.63 11.70 21.65
CA PRO A 717 60.69 12.14 22.56
C PRO A 717 60.88 13.65 22.43
N ASP A 718 60.18 14.42 23.27
CA ASP A 718 60.20 15.88 23.18
C ASP A 718 61.52 16.48 23.71
N LEU A 719 62.05 17.47 22.99
CA LEU A 719 63.42 17.96 23.14
C LEU A 719 63.45 19.35 23.79
N ARG A 720 64.28 19.46 24.84
CA ARG A 720 64.72 20.69 25.52
C ARG A 720 63.70 21.38 26.44
N LYS A 721 64.01 21.37 27.74
CA LYS A 721 64.22 22.60 28.54
C LYS A 721 65.24 22.32 29.64
N LYS A 722 66.10 23.28 29.96
CA LYS A 722 67.13 23.18 31.02
C LYS A 722 66.58 23.69 32.37
N PRO A 723 67.13 23.23 33.51
CA PRO A 723 66.63 23.55 34.86
C PRO A 723 67.34 24.75 35.51
N LEU A 724 66.77 25.27 36.60
CA LEU A 724 67.34 26.18 37.62
C LEU A 724 66.40 26.16 38.87
N PRO A 725 66.81 26.58 40.10
CA PRO A 725 67.40 25.62 41.05
C PRO A 725 66.73 25.52 42.45
N PHE A 726 67.24 24.56 43.23
CA PHE A 726 67.22 24.37 44.70
C PHE A 726 66.52 25.41 45.62
N GLN A 727 65.74 24.87 46.58
CA GLN A 727 65.97 25.11 48.02
C GLN A 727 65.56 23.88 48.87
N SER A 728 66.05 23.81 50.11
CA SER A 728 65.98 22.65 51.03
C SER A 728 64.77 22.74 52.00
N SER A 729 64.25 21.65 52.59
CA SER A 729 64.90 20.88 53.66
C SER A 729 64.18 19.56 54.04
N GLN A 730 64.79 18.77 54.94
CA GLN A 730 64.46 17.39 55.39
C GLN A 730 63.54 17.39 56.66
N PRO A 731 63.19 16.26 57.36
CA PRO A 731 63.60 14.83 57.19
C PRO A 731 62.52 13.71 57.32
N VAL A 732 62.86 12.54 56.74
CA VAL A 732 62.78 11.13 57.26
C VAL A 732 61.50 10.61 57.98
N GLN A 733 60.79 9.68 57.30
CA GLN A 733 60.55 8.24 57.61
C GLN A 733 60.43 7.70 59.09
N PRO A 734 59.81 6.50 59.35
CA PRO A 734 59.71 5.32 58.46
C PRO A 734 58.34 4.59 58.40
N ILE A 735 58.33 3.47 57.68
CA ILE A 735 57.21 2.56 57.40
C ILE A 735 57.01 1.55 58.55
N GLN A 736 55.76 1.21 58.87
CA GLN A 736 55.40 -0.11 59.45
C GLN A 736 54.03 -0.60 58.94
N THR A 737 53.91 -1.92 58.83
CA THR A 737 52.66 -2.69 58.70
C THR A 737 52.65 -3.70 59.86
N PRO A 738 51.49 -4.16 60.39
CA PRO A 738 50.72 -5.18 59.67
C PRO A 738 49.18 -5.25 59.95
N SER A 739 48.51 -6.04 59.12
CA SER A 739 47.36 -6.94 59.40
C SER A 739 46.26 -6.63 60.43
N SER A 740 45.03 -6.92 59.98
CA SER A 740 44.01 -7.81 60.62
C SER A 740 42.62 -7.23 60.90
N PHE A 741 41.65 -8.15 60.89
CA PHE A 741 40.19 -7.96 60.92
C PHE A 741 39.64 -7.18 62.13
N THR A 742 38.59 -6.39 61.90
CA THR A 742 37.31 -6.63 62.62
C THR A 742 36.09 -6.07 61.85
N GLN A 743 34.90 -6.51 62.25
CA GLN A 743 33.60 -6.26 61.60
C GLN A 743 32.89 -4.99 62.11
N VAL A 744 31.91 -4.50 61.33
CA VAL A 744 30.68 -3.78 61.82
C VAL A 744 30.97 -2.35 62.37
N GLN A 745 30.11 -1.33 62.25
CA GLN A 745 28.65 -1.24 62.08
C GLN A 745 28.19 -0.11 61.11
N ARG A 746 26.88 0.02 60.92
CA ARG A 746 26.20 1.06 60.12
C ARG A 746 26.39 2.48 60.69
N LYS A 747 26.45 3.48 59.80
CA LYS A 747 25.31 4.40 59.65
C LYS A 747 25.16 4.85 58.20
#